data_AF-A0AA95KYQ0-F1
#
_entry.id   AF-A0AA95KYQ0-F1
#
_cell.length_a   1.000
_cell.length_b   1.000
_cell.length_c   1.000
_cell.angle_alpha   90.00
_cell.angle_beta   90.00
_cell.angle_gamma   90.00
#
_symmetry.space_group_name_H-M   'P 1'
#
loop_
_entity.id
_entity.type
_entity.pdbx_description
1 polymer ?
#
loop_
_entity_poly.entity_id
_entity_poly.type
_entity_poly.pdbx_seq_one_letter_code
_entity_poly.pdbx_strand_id
1 'polypeptide(L)'
;MDSKAMYSKLLKAHVYQLNNDYPSSERILLNHKPQLDKDSIHLIATWLWNVQNHLKETNSENLKEVNVQPYLTFLQDNWRKPLERIWGDGKKDIHVSNIAMVYTALTQSKNNLQQYELQKTITEIRDFVFDSLLSGGMLLNAVNERQISLDMLTAVMPYGLFSPEDLIVVEAVGQIERKLVNNTGALKTIEGKKESSSATALLSLYFLEKGNYEKANTYLNLAQSLIGKESTEESELGKVIIEMIEHYKVDSIEEYKIVHTPFGNHNIYEPQLTERSPHHPTTEEPITVACQVWPEGEVDSVLLTLNSASGETVKTKELTRKYLEDKKVYIWTGTIEPLTQEEEFSYQFSAYKGEGLKVQSERFPITPLKRRVLNEFRLFEKAESEVVLLAKDEDDFSLQVNLGFTEDQFYINIDSNINQEFLQEEYEALSLRSMNQEFTVDLKLNPFFICIKDANKTLLESHDFLSFIECTTDKNRQIRDLKLNFHTPLNESFYGFGERYNAVEQRGNIIDCYVYNQYRDQGTRTYMPVPFYISSLGYGLVVNTNRYTHFDIAHSLKDAMSIKIRMSEKEQSTSITAFLGTPKEVIESYTSKTGKPVLPPVWAFGPWMSSNNWDRDSLTRSEVEKTNEYQIPATVLVLEQWSDEATYYMFNDAQYEVKGNGESHTYSEMEFPEWGRWPDPKGLFEYLHDNGLKVLLWQIPIKKYLNRQTHPQKDADEKYMLENGYVVKKNDEAPYRMPEGWFKESLLMDFSNQEAKEWWFSKRKYLLEIGVDGFKTDGGEFVFGDELLFSDGKTGDEMRNLYPNDYIGAYYKFANDFKSGDAMTFSRAGYMGAQNFPAHWAGDERSTFDAFKRSLAAGITSGMSGIPFWGWDLAGFNGDIPTAELYVRSAAMAAFCPIMQYHAESKGEFNQDRTPWNIAERTNQKIAIEGYRFYANVRMNLLPYIWNEARKTSETGIPLMRSLFMENPEDQRGEGVFDQYYFGSSLLVAPVTEEGTTSRKVYFPEGTWFDFWSGKRIIGPAYELIDSPLDHIPVYVKEGAVILTNVDQTLQLGSWVSNDISSYVRPLLRIYLKDGLSERINDHLNNHWDVEVTEESDRWKILVSGPTEEFDVYLPDEANSEGKAVFVNGKKKA
;
A
#
# COMPACT_ATOMS: atom_id res chain seq x y z
N MET A 1 -13.76 -49.55 -12.02
CA MET A 1 -14.64 -48.65 -11.26
C MET A 1 -14.81 -47.41 -12.13
N ASP A 2 -15.95 -46.72 -12.09
CA ASP A 2 -16.07 -45.43 -12.79
C ASP A 2 -14.98 -44.46 -12.29
N SER A 3 -14.38 -43.67 -13.19
CA SER A 3 -13.23 -42.80 -12.89
C SER A 3 -13.57 -41.83 -11.77
N LYS A 4 -14.80 -41.28 -11.81
CA LYS A 4 -15.29 -40.34 -10.81
C LYS A 4 -15.56 -40.98 -9.46
N ALA A 5 -16.07 -42.22 -9.44
CA ALA A 5 -16.24 -42.97 -8.20
C ALA A 5 -14.89 -43.30 -7.54
N MET A 6 -13.86 -43.62 -8.32
CA MET A 6 -12.50 -43.80 -7.80
C MET A 6 -11.91 -42.49 -7.27
N TYR A 7 -12.13 -41.37 -7.98
CA TYR A 7 -11.69 -40.04 -7.52
C TYR A 7 -12.32 -39.65 -6.17
N SER A 8 -13.64 -39.84 -6.03
CA SER A 8 -14.36 -39.61 -4.77
C SER A 8 -13.76 -40.42 -3.62
N LYS A 9 -13.38 -41.69 -3.84
CA LYS A 9 -12.70 -42.50 -2.82
C LYS A 9 -11.32 -41.97 -2.46
N LEU A 10 -10.54 -41.50 -3.43
CA LEU A 10 -9.20 -40.94 -3.16
C LEU A 10 -9.32 -39.63 -2.38
N LEU A 11 -10.28 -38.76 -2.70
CA LEU A 11 -10.58 -37.58 -1.88
C LEU A 11 -11.08 -37.96 -0.48
N LYS A 12 -11.84 -39.05 -0.33
CA LYS A 12 -12.24 -39.56 0.98
C LYS A 12 -11.02 -40.01 1.81
N ALA A 13 -9.97 -40.53 1.17
CA ALA A 13 -8.70 -40.78 1.87
C ALA A 13 -8.10 -39.49 2.42
N HIS A 14 -8.13 -38.39 1.66
CA HIS A 14 -7.72 -37.07 2.14
C HIS A 14 -8.56 -36.62 3.33
N VAL A 15 -9.89 -36.76 3.27
CA VAL A 15 -10.78 -36.46 4.41
C VAL A 15 -10.40 -37.27 5.65
N TYR A 16 -10.07 -38.56 5.49
CA TYR A 16 -9.59 -39.36 6.62
C TYR A 16 -8.26 -38.83 7.17
N GLN A 17 -7.32 -38.40 6.32
CA GLN A 17 -6.06 -37.79 6.76
C GLN A 17 -6.31 -36.50 7.54
N LEU A 18 -7.16 -35.62 7.01
CA LEU A 18 -7.60 -34.40 7.67
C LEU A 18 -8.17 -34.70 9.07
N ASN A 19 -9.02 -35.73 9.20
CA ASN A 19 -9.60 -36.18 10.46
C ASN A 19 -8.67 -37.06 11.32
N ASN A 20 -7.37 -37.15 10.99
CA ASN A 20 -6.38 -38.00 11.65
C ASN A 20 -6.70 -39.52 11.67
N ASP A 21 -7.61 -39.99 10.82
CA ASP A 21 -7.91 -41.42 10.61
C ASP A 21 -6.99 -42.03 9.53
N TYR A 22 -5.69 -42.02 9.84
CA TYR A 22 -4.67 -42.59 8.97
C TYR A 22 -4.92 -44.07 8.62
N PRO A 23 -5.35 -44.97 9.52
CA PRO A 23 -5.62 -46.36 9.17
C PRO A 23 -6.67 -46.53 8.06
N SER A 24 -7.75 -45.74 8.08
CA SER A 24 -8.76 -45.77 7.01
C SER A 24 -8.22 -45.18 5.70
N SER A 25 -7.46 -44.10 5.76
CA SER A 25 -6.75 -43.53 4.60
C SER A 25 -5.82 -44.58 3.96
N GLU A 26 -4.91 -45.16 4.75
CA GLU A 26 -3.93 -46.14 4.30
C GLU A 26 -4.62 -47.32 3.59
N ARG A 27 -5.71 -47.83 4.18
CA ARG A 27 -6.52 -48.90 3.56
C ARG A 27 -7.07 -48.50 2.20
N ILE A 28 -7.55 -47.28 2.03
CA ILE A 28 -8.04 -46.80 0.73
C ILE A 28 -6.88 -46.73 -0.27
N LEU A 29 -5.75 -46.14 0.12
CA LEU A 29 -4.59 -45.94 -0.75
C LEU A 29 -3.98 -47.26 -1.22
N LEU A 30 -3.90 -48.26 -0.34
CA LEU A 30 -3.41 -49.59 -0.71
C LEU A 30 -4.40 -50.36 -1.60
N ASN A 31 -5.71 -50.29 -1.29
CA ASN A 31 -6.74 -51.02 -2.05
C ASN A 31 -7.04 -50.42 -3.43
N HIS A 32 -6.73 -49.14 -3.64
CA HIS A 32 -7.03 -48.40 -4.88
C HIS A 32 -5.77 -47.86 -5.54
N LYS A 33 -4.66 -48.62 -5.44
CA LYS A 33 -3.41 -48.31 -6.16
C LYS A 33 -3.66 -48.29 -7.67
N PRO A 34 -3.37 -47.18 -8.37
CA PRO A 34 -3.69 -47.05 -9.79
C PRO A 34 -2.71 -47.81 -10.70
N GLN A 35 -3.21 -48.21 -11.86
CA GLN A 35 -2.49 -48.86 -12.96
C GLN A 35 -2.12 -47.81 -14.02
N LEU A 36 -0.82 -47.60 -14.26
CA LEU A 36 -0.31 -46.55 -15.15
C LEU A 36 -0.82 -46.63 -16.60
N ASP A 37 -1.15 -47.84 -17.07
CA ASP A 37 -1.62 -48.10 -18.44
C ASP A 37 -3.15 -48.02 -18.60
N LYS A 38 -3.91 -47.95 -17.50
CA LYS A 38 -5.38 -48.02 -17.54
C LYS A 38 -6.09 -46.86 -16.86
N ASP A 39 -5.55 -46.36 -15.76
CA ASP A 39 -6.20 -45.31 -14.97
C ASP A 39 -5.81 -43.92 -15.50
N SER A 40 -6.72 -42.96 -15.31
CA SER A 40 -6.53 -41.58 -15.76
C SER A 40 -5.44 -40.87 -14.95
N ILE A 41 -4.82 -39.86 -15.57
CA ILE A 41 -3.73 -39.09 -14.93
C ILE A 41 -4.18 -38.42 -13.62
N HIS A 42 -5.43 -37.93 -13.55
CA HIS A 42 -5.94 -37.25 -12.36
C HIS A 42 -6.11 -38.21 -11.18
N LEU A 43 -6.41 -39.49 -11.43
CA LEU A 43 -6.46 -40.52 -10.39
C LEU A 43 -5.05 -40.86 -9.89
N ILE A 44 -4.11 -41.02 -10.82
CA ILE A 44 -2.69 -41.28 -10.47
C ILE A 44 -2.12 -40.12 -9.63
N ALA A 45 -2.32 -38.89 -10.09
CA ALA A 45 -1.84 -37.70 -9.39
C ALA A 45 -2.50 -37.54 -8.02
N THR A 46 -3.82 -37.71 -7.92
CA THR A 46 -4.54 -37.61 -6.64
C THR A 46 -4.14 -38.70 -5.66
N TRP A 47 -3.94 -39.94 -6.13
CA TRP A 47 -3.46 -41.03 -5.29
C TRP A 47 -2.05 -40.73 -4.79
N LEU A 48 -1.13 -40.30 -5.66
CA LEU A 48 0.24 -39.99 -5.28
C LEU A 48 0.29 -38.84 -4.28
N TRP A 49 -0.44 -37.75 -4.54
CA TRP A 49 -0.59 -36.63 -3.60
C TRP A 49 -1.04 -37.11 -2.21
N ASN A 50 -2.07 -37.96 -2.13
CA ASN A 50 -2.53 -38.52 -0.85
C ASN A 50 -1.50 -39.43 -0.18
N VAL A 51 -0.73 -40.22 -0.95
CA VAL A 51 0.34 -41.05 -0.40
C VAL A 51 1.44 -40.17 0.21
N GLN A 52 1.81 -39.09 -0.47
CA GLN A 52 2.82 -38.15 0.04
C GLN A 52 2.34 -37.45 1.32
N ASN A 53 1.11 -36.95 1.34
CA ASN A 53 0.52 -36.34 2.54
C ASN A 53 0.45 -37.35 3.71
N HIS A 54 0.10 -38.60 3.43
CA HIS A 54 0.04 -39.64 4.45
C HIS A 54 1.42 -39.95 5.05
N LEU A 55 2.45 -40.08 4.20
CA LEU A 55 3.82 -40.36 4.62
C LEU A 55 4.49 -39.19 5.34
N LYS A 56 4.02 -37.95 5.09
CA LYS A 56 4.46 -36.76 5.82
C LYS A 56 4.06 -36.84 7.30
N GLU A 57 2.82 -37.23 7.57
CA GLU A 57 2.25 -37.24 8.92
C GLU A 57 2.47 -38.59 9.64
N THR A 58 2.82 -39.65 8.91
CA THR A 58 2.95 -41.00 9.47
C THR A 58 4.17 -41.75 8.98
N ASN A 59 4.65 -42.67 9.81
CA ASN A 59 5.71 -43.61 9.44
C ASN A 59 5.14 -44.95 8.92
N SER A 60 4.19 -44.91 7.97
CA SER A 60 3.60 -46.12 7.38
C SER A 60 4.64 -46.94 6.61
N GLU A 61 5.00 -48.11 7.12
CA GLU A 61 5.93 -49.02 6.44
C GLU A 61 5.32 -49.60 5.15
N ASN A 62 4.01 -49.88 5.13
CA ASN A 62 3.33 -50.45 3.95
C ASN A 62 3.37 -49.49 2.75
N LEU A 63 3.16 -48.19 2.99
CA LEU A 63 3.17 -47.20 1.92
C LEU A 63 4.61 -46.85 1.49
N LYS A 64 5.59 -46.91 2.40
CA LYS A 64 7.02 -46.75 2.04
C LYS A 64 7.53 -47.85 1.12
N GLU A 65 7.04 -49.08 1.24
CA GLU A 65 7.37 -50.18 0.32
C GLU A 65 6.82 -49.95 -1.10
N VAL A 66 5.86 -49.04 -1.28
CA VAL A 66 5.35 -48.70 -2.60
C VAL A 66 6.37 -47.86 -3.35
N ASN A 67 7.00 -48.46 -4.37
CA ASN A 67 7.86 -47.71 -5.28
C ASN A 67 7.03 -46.66 -6.07
N VAL A 68 7.17 -45.38 -5.67
CA VAL A 68 6.48 -44.24 -6.28
C VAL A 68 7.17 -43.71 -7.55
N GLN A 69 8.43 -44.09 -7.81
CA GLN A 69 9.20 -43.55 -8.93
C GLN A 69 8.53 -43.75 -10.30
N PRO A 70 7.94 -44.93 -10.63
CA PRO A 70 7.23 -45.10 -11.90
C PRO A 70 6.04 -44.14 -12.07
N TYR A 71 5.38 -43.75 -10.97
CA TYR A 71 4.27 -42.80 -11.00
C TYR A 71 4.77 -41.38 -11.24
N LEU A 72 5.87 -40.98 -10.60
CA LEU A 72 6.52 -39.69 -10.84
C LEU A 72 6.93 -39.52 -12.30
N THR A 73 7.67 -40.49 -12.85
CA THR A 73 8.08 -40.48 -14.26
C THR A 73 6.86 -40.44 -15.18
N PHE A 74 5.81 -41.22 -14.90
CA PHE A 74 4.59 -41.17 -15.68
C PHE A 74 3.95 -39.78 -15.66
N LEU A 75 3.84 -39.12 -14.50
CA LEU A 75 3.28 -37.78 -14.42
C LEU A 75 4.12 -36.75 -15.21
N GLN A 76 5.45 -36.81 -15.09
CA GLN A 76 6.36 -35.94 -15.84
C GLN A 76 6.23 -36.11 -17.36
N ASP A 77 6.08 -37.35 -17.83
CA ASP A 77 6.02 -37.66 -19.27
C ASP A 77 4.63 -37.42 -19.89
N ASN A 78 3.57 -37.31 -19.09
CA ASN A 78 2.18 -37.37 -19.59
C ASN A 78 1.31 -36.14 -19.27
N TRP A 79 1.77 -35.17 -18.47
CA TRP A 79 0.93 -34.03 -18.07
C TRP A 79 0.45 -33.13 -19.22
N ARG A 80 1.19 -33.09 -20.34
CA ARG A 80 0.82 -32.33 -21.57
C ARG A 80 -0.11 -33.09 -22.52
N LYS A 81 -0.54 -34.31 -22.19
CA LYS A 81 -1.39 -35.09 -23.11
C LYS A 81 -2.85 -34.60 -23.05
N PRO A 82 -3.56 -34.47 -24.19
CA PRO A 82 -4.99 -34.23 -24.20
C PRO A 82 -5.74 -35.40 -23.55
N LEU A 83 -6.40 -35.14 -22.43
CA LEU A 83 -7.02 -36.15 -21.56
C LEU A 83 -8.41 -35.68 -21.13
N GLU A 84 -9.24 -36.63 -20.69
CA GLU A 84 -10.55 -36.28 -20.12
C GLU A 84 -10.37 -35.70 -18.71
N ARG A 85 -11.26 -34.78 -18.35
CA ARG A 85 -11.39 -34.21 -17.00
C ARG A 85 -12.43 -34.98 -16.17
N ILE A 86 -12.35 -34.85 -14.84
CA ILE A 86 -13.22 -35.56 -13.87
C ILE A 86 -14.71 -35.34 -14.14
N TRP A 87 -15.09 -34.14 -14.56
CA TRP A 87 -16.49 -33.74 -14.78
C TRP A 87 -16.92 -33.69 -16.26
N GLY A 88 -16.09 -34.22 -17.18
CA GLY A 88 -16.27 -34.08 -18.63
C GLY A 88 -17.34 -34.99 -19.25
N ASP A 89 -17.67 -34.69 -20.51
CA ASP A 89 -18.59 -35.41 -21.40
C ASP A 89 -17.86 -36.36 -22.38
N GLY A 90 -16.57 -36.63 -22.14
CA GLY A 90 -15.70 -37.44 -23.00
C GLY A 90 -14.80 -36.64 -23.96
N LYS A 91 -14.84 -35.29 -23.91
CA LYS A 91 -13.89 -34.45 -24.63
C LYS A 91 -12.49 -34.50 -24.00
N LYS A 92 -11.46 -34.59 -24.84
CA LYS A 92 -10.05 -34.65 -24.44
C LYS A 92 -9.36 -33.33 -24.74
N ASP A 93 -8.79 -32.72 -23.71
CA ASP A 93 -8.01 -31.49 -23.82
C ASP A 93 -6.94 -31.44 -22.73
N ILE A 94 -6.10 -30.42 -22.73
CA ILE A 94 -5.18 -30.15 -21.63
C ILE A 94 -5.89 -29.24 -20.62
N HIS A 95 -6.53 -29.88 -19.63
CA HIS A 95 -7.34 -29.18 -18.62
C HIS A 95 -6.51 -28.69 -17.43
N VAL A 96 -6.80 -27.47 -16.96
CA VAL A 96 -6.24 -26.88 -15.73
C VAL A 96 -6.41 -27.82 -14.54
N SER A 97 -7.56 -28.47 -14.41
CA SER A 97 -7.83 -29.40 -13.31
C SER A 97 -6.83 -30.55 -13.26
N ASN A 98 -6.50 -31.14 -14.41
CA ASN A 98 -5.54 -32.25 -14.50
C ASN A 98 -4.12 -31.74 -14.19
N ILE A 99 -3.75 -30.58 -14.76
CA ILE A 99 -2.44 -29.98 -14.54
C ILE A 99 -2.22 -29.65 -13.06
N ALA A 100 -3.21 -29.05 -12.39
CA ALA A 100 -3.11 -28.73 -10.98
C ALA A 100 -2.87 -29.98 -10.11
N MET A 101 -3.57 -31.08 -10.39
CA MET A 101 -3.36 -32.33 -9.64
C MET A 101 -1.94 -32.88 -9.83
N VAL A 102 -1.43 -32.83 -11.07
CA VAL A 102 -0.05 -33.24 -11.36
C VAL A 102 0.94 -32.32 -10.66
N TYR A 103 0.78 -31.01 -10.80
CA TYR A 103 1.62 -29.99 -10.16
C TYR A 103 1.76 -30.25 -8.67
N THR A 104 0.65 -30.48 -7.98
CA THR A 104 0.64 -30.68 -6.53
C THR A 104 1.22 -32.02 -6.13
N ALA A 105 0.95 -33.09 -6.89
CA ALA A 105 1.56 -34.39 -6.64
C ALA A 105 3.09 -34.31 -6.76
N LEU A 106 3.60 -33.68 -7.82
CA LEU A 106 5.03 -33.45 -8.01
C LEU A 106 5.62 -32.54 -6.93
N THR A 107 4.93 -31.46 -6.57
CA THR A 107 5.40 -30.50 -5.54
C THR A 107 5.48 -31.16 -4.17
N GLN A 108 4.47 -31.92 -3.77
CA GLN A 108 4.49 -32.65 -2.49
C GLN A 108 5.56 -33.75 -2.49
N SER A 109 5.73 -34.49 -3.60
CA SER A 109 6.83 -35.45 -3.73
C SER A 109 8.20 -34.79 -3.65
N LYS A 110 8.41 -33.65 -4.33
CA LYS A 110 9.65 -32.87 -4.25
C LYS A 110 9.94 -32.48 -2.80
N ASN A 111 8.95 -31.92 -2.11
CA ASN A 111 9.11 -31.41 -0.75
C ASN A 111 9.33 -32.53 0.28
N ASN A 112 8.61 -33.65 0.18
CA ASN A 112 8.66 -34.73 1.17
C ASN A 112 9.81 -35.72 0.92
N LEU A 113 10.21 -35.94 -0.34
CA LEU A 113 11.27 -36.88 -0.72
C LEU A 113 12.60 -36.18 -1.05
N GLN A 114 12.64 -34.85 -1.03
CA GLN A 114 13.80 -34.04 -1.43
C GLN A 114 14.28 -34.33 -2.86
N GLN A 115 13.35 -34.64 -3.76
CA GLN A 115 13.60 -34.94 -5.17
C GLN A 115 13.62 -33.67 -6.01
N TYR A 116 14.68 -32.86 -5.90
CA TYR A 116 14.81 -31.57 -6.57
C TYR A 116 14.76 -31.67 -8.11
N GLU A 117 15.02 -32.84 -8.69
CA GLU A 117 14.88 -33.09 -10.13
C GLU A 117 13.45 -32.85 -10.65
N LEU A 118 12.45 -32.95 -9.77
CA LEU A 118 11.05 -32.70 -10.11
C LEU A 118 10.75 -31.21 -10.33
N GLN A 119 11.56 -30.31 -9.79
CA GLN A 119 11.34 -28.85 -9.88
C GLN A 119 11.24 -28.38 -11.33
N LYS A 120 12.08 -28.93 -12.23
CA LYS A 120 12.05 -28.56 -13.65
C LYS A 120 10.66 -28.73 -14.26
N THR A 121 10.03 -29.88 -14.04
CA THR A 121 8.68 -30.15 -14.56
C THR A 121 7.63 -29.29 -13.89
N ILE A 122 7.78 -29.01 -12.59
CA ILE A 122 6.88 -28.12 -11.84
C ILE A 122 6.90 -26.70 -12.44
N THR A 123 8.10 -26.19 -12.74
CA THR A 123 8.28 -24.88 -13.40
C THR A 123 7.71 -24.88 -14.82
N GLU A 124 7.98 -25.93 -15.62
CA GLU A 124 7.39 -26.09 -16.96
C GLU A 124 5.86 -26.13 -16.97
N ILE A 125 5.25 -26.68 -15.90
CA ILE A 125 3.81 -26.69 -15.71
C ILE A 125 3.30 -25.27 -15.46
N ARG A 126 3.90 -24.52 -14.53
CA ARG A 126 3.47 -23.15 -14.22
C ARG A 126 3.55 -22.27 -15.46
N ASP A 127 4.69 -22.29 -16.15
CA ASP A 127 4.91 -21.52 -17.39
C ASP A 127 3.83 -21.85 -18.44
N PHE A 128 3.55 -23.14 -18.65
CA PHE A 128 2.48 -23.54 -19.57
C PHE A 128 1.10 -22.98 -19.21
N VAL A 129 0.75 -22.91 -17.92
CA VAL A 129 -0.56 -22.37 -17.51
C VAL A 129 -0.65 -20.88 -17.81
N PHE A 130 0.39 -20.11 -17.49
CA PHE A 130 0.43 -18.68 -17.82
C PHE A 130 0.41 -18.44 -19.34
N ASP A 131 1.18 -19.23 -20.10
CA ASP A 131 1.32 -19.04 -21.55
C ASP A 131 0.10 -19.51 -22.36
N SER A 132 -0.57 -20.57 -21.92
CA SER A 132 -1.57 -21.26 -22.76
C SER A 132 -2.99 -21.22 -22.22
N LEU A 133 -3.19 -20.96 -20.92
CA LEU A 133 -4.49 -21.11 -20.24
C LEU A 133 -5.02 -19.80 -19.66
N LEU A 134 -4.51 -18.64 -20.09
CA LEU A 134 -5.06 -17.33 -19.78
C LEU A 134 -5.77 -16.73 -20.99
N SER A 135 -6.89 -16.04 -20.76
CA SER A 135 -7.47 -15.12 -21.74
C SER A 135 -8.22 -13.98 -21.08
N GLY A 136 -8.08 -12.76 -21.59
CA GLY A 136 -8.74 -11.58 -21.01
C GLY A 136 -8.38 -11.32 -19.54
N GLY A 137 -7.17 -11.70 -19.13
CA GLY A 137 -6.70 -11.55 -17.74
C GLY A 137 -7.31 -12.53 -16.73
N MET A 138 -8.00 -13.58 -17.20
CA MET A 138 -8.58 -14.63 -16.36
C MET A 138 -8.08 -16.02 -16.74
N LEU A 139 -8.08 -16.92 -15.75
CA LEU A 139 -7.78 -18.33 -15.94
C LEU A 139 -8.90 -19.05 -16.73
N LEU A 140 -8.52 -19.84 -17.72
CA LEU A 140 -9.42 -20.66 -18.54
C LEU A 140 -9.35 -22.12 -18.15
N ASN A 141 -10.36 -22.91 -18.53
CA ASN A 141 -10.40 -24.32 -18.16
C ASN A 141 -9.42 -25.21 -18.95
N ALA A 142 -9.22 -24.96 -20.24
CA ALA A 142 -8.40 -25.78 -21.11
C ALA A 142 -7.93 -25.04 -22.37
N VAL A 143 -7.01 -25.65 -23.13
CA VAL A 143 -6.35 -25.03 -24.30
C VAL A 143 -7.32 -24.78 -25.45
N ASN A 144 -8.13 -25.78 -25.83
CA ASN A 144 -9.08 -25.68 -26.94
C ASN A 144 -10.48 -25.29 -26.43
N GLU A 145 -10.91 -25.85 -25.30
CA GLU A 145 -12.13 -25.42 -24.60
C GLU A 145 -11.87 -24.17 -23.75
N ARG A 146 -11.58 -23.04 -24.42
CA ARG A 146 -11.27 -21.73 -23.81
C ARG A 146 -12.50 -21.06 -23.17
N GLN A 147 -13.10 -21.72 -22.19
CA GLN A 147 -14.24 -21.25 -21.41
C GLN A 147 -13.99 -21.40 -19.91
N ILE A 148 -14.79 -20.70 -19.10
CA ILE A 148 -14.81 -20.90 -17.65
C ILE A 148 -15.61 -22.16 -17.28
N SER A 149 -15.21 -22.79 -16.19
CA SER A 149 -15.75 -24.07 -15.72
C SER A 149 -15.34 -24.25 -14.26
N LEU A 150 -16.21 -24.82 -13.40
CA LEU A 150 -15.94 -24.87 -11.94
C LEU A 150 -14.85 -25.87 -11.55
N ASP A 151 -14.55 -26.84 -12.40
CA ASP A 151 -13.45 -27.77 -12.22
C ASP A 151 -12.08 -27.09 -12.19
N MET A 152 -11.93 -25.90 -12.79
CA MET A 152 -10.70 -25.12 -12.64
C MET A 152 -10.44 -24.71 -11.18
N LEU A 153 -11.48 -24.66 -10.33
CA LEU A 153 -11.32 -24.37 -8.90
C LEU A 153 -10.48 -25.43 -8.18
N THR A 154 -10.31 -26.62 -8.78
CA THR A 154 -9.35 -27.60 -8.24
C THR A 154 -7.91 -27.10 -8.30
N ALA A 155 -7.61 -26.17 -9.20
CA ALA A 155 -6.31 -25.49 -9.22
C ALA A 155 -6.09 -24.56 -8.03
N VAL A 156 -7.14 -24.19 -7.31
CA VAL A 156 -7.02 -23.52 -6.02
C VAL A 156 -7.08 -24.55 -4.91
N MET A 157 -8.18 -25.32 -4.83
CA MET A 157 -8.42 -26.27 -3.73
C MET A 157 -8.93 -27.62 -4.22
N PRO A 158 -8.39 -28.75 -3.72
CA PRO A 158 -7.37 -28.85 -2.67
C PRO A 158 -5.92 -28.80 -3.18
N TYR A 159 -5.68 -28.59 -4.48
CA TYR A 159 -4.36 -28.84 -5.06
C TYR A 159 -3.44 -27.62 -5.01
N GLY A 160 -3.92 -26.38 -5.11
CA GLY A 160 -3.09 -25.21 -4.80
C GLY A 160 -2.04 -24.85 -5.86
N LEU A 161 -2.36 -24.94 -7.14
CA LEU A 161 -1.57 -24.29 -8.19
C LEU A 161 -1.65 -22.75 -8.09
N PHE A 162 -2.79 -22.23 -7.60
CA PHE A 162 -3.06 -20.81 -7.41
C PHE A 162 -3.61 -20.53 -6.01
N SER A 163 -3.41 -19.28 -5.55
CA SER A 163 -4.08 -18.71 -4.38
C SER A 163 -5.51 -18.27 -4.73
N PRO A 164 -6.48 -18.31 -3.79
CA PRO A 164 -7.80 -17.74 -4.03
C PRO A 164 -7.80 -16.22 -4.27
N GLU A 165 -6.70 -15.55 -3.93
CA GLU A 165 -6.47 -14.11 -4.14
C GLU A 165 -5.80 -13.79 -5.48
N ASP A 166 -5.27 -14.79 -6.19
CA ASP A 166 -4.59 -14.56 -7.47
C ASP A 166 -5.58 -13.90 -8.45
N LEU A 167 -5.20 -12.75 -9.00
CA LEU A 167 -6.13 -11.89 -9.76
C LEU A 167 -6.77 -12.62 -10.95
N ILE A 168 -6.01 -13.49 -11.62
CA ILE A 168 -6.49 -14.33 -12.72
C ILE A 168 -7.57 -15.34 -12.28
N VAL A 169 -7.51 -15.80 -11.04
CA VAL A 169 -8.51 -16.68 -10.41
C VAL A 169 -9.71 -15.85 -9.97
N VAL A 170 -9.47 -14.70 -9.32
CA VAL A 170 -10.55 -13.81 -8.86
C VAL A 170 -11.45 -13.38 -10.01
N GLU A 171 -10.88 -12.97 -11.15
CA GLU A 171 -11.66 -12.61 -12.34
C GLU A 171 -12.40 -13.81 -12.94
N ALA A 172 -11.73 -14.98 -13.03
CA ALA A 172 -12.37 -16.21 -13.51
C ALA A 172 -13.58 -16.60 -12.63
N VAL A 173 -13.46 -16.52 -11.31
CA VAL A 173 -14.56 -16.79 -10.37
C VAL A 173 -15.67 -15.76 -10.49
N GLY A 174 -15.35 -14.48 -10.70
CA GLY A 174 -16.36 -13.46 -10.98
C GLY A 174 -17.22 -13.79 -12.22
N GLN A 175 -16.60 -14.33 -13.28
CA GLN A 175 -17.33 -14.83 -14.45
C GLN A 175 -18.14 -16.10 -14.14
N ILE A 176 -17.60 -17.01 -13.33
CA ILE A 176 -18.31 -18.22 -12.86
C ILE A 176 -19.59 -17.82 -12.12
N GLU A 177 -19.51 -16.91 -11.16
CA GLU A 177 -20.68 -16.42 -10.42
C GLU A 177 -21.72 -15.78 -11.36
N ARG A 178 -21.28 -15.05 -12.38
CA ARG A 178 -22.20 -14.39 -13.34
C ARG A 178 -22.88 -15.36 -14.32
N LYS A 179 -22.19 -16.42 -14.74
CA LYS A 179 -22.62 -17.25 -15.89
C LYS A 179 -23.07 -18.67 -15.52
N LEU A 180 -22.59 -19.21 -14.40
CA LEU A 180 -22.77 -20.63 -14.04
C LEU A 180 -23.57 -20.82 -12.74
N VAL A 181 -23.74 -19.76 -11.94
CA VAL A 181 -24.51 -19.81 -10.70
C VAL A 181 -25.96 -19.37 -10.96
N ASN A 182 -26.91 -20.15 -10.46
CA ASN A 182 -28.33 -19.84 -10.46
C ASN A 182 -28.90 -19.91 -9.03
N ASN A 183 -30.20 -19.71 -8.87
CA ASN A 183 -30.85 -19.67 -7.54
C ASN A 183 -30.91 -21.05 -6.84
N THR A 184 -30.70 -22.15 -7.57
CA THR A 184 -30.81 -23.54 -7.07
C THR A 184 -29.45 -24.22 -6.91
N GLY A 185 -28.38 -23.67 -7.49
CA GLY A 185 -27.02 -24.19 -7.41
C GLY A 185 -26.11 -23.70 -8.54
N ALA A 186 -24.97 -24.36 -8.73
CA ALA A 186 -24.04 -24.06 -9.82
C ALA A 186 -24.03 -25.16 -10.89
N LEU A 187 -23.92 -24.75 -12.16
CA LEU A 187 -23.67 -25.61 -13.32
C LEU A 187 -22.16 -25.90 -13.44
N LYS A 188 -21.79 -27.10 -13.88
CA LYS A 188 -20.37 -27.49 -14.05
C LYS A 188 -19.64 -26.67 -15.11
N THR A 189 -20.32 -26.44 -16.24
CA THR A 189 -19.81 -25.79 -17.46
C THR A 189 -20.90 -24.89 -18.04
N ILE A 190 -20.54 -24.00 -18.98
CA ILE A 190 -21.51 -23.14 -19.69
C ILE A 190 -22.54 -23.99 -20.47
N GLU A 191 -22.13 -25.15 -20.99
CA GLU A 191 -23.00 -26.10 -21.69
C GLU A 191 -23.82 -26.99 -20.73
N GLY A 192 -23.53 -26.93 -19.43
CA GLY A 192 -24.18 -27.73 -18.40
C GLY A 192 -25.68 -27.44 -18.32
N LYS A 193 -26.50 -28.49 -18.34
CA LYS A 193 -27.98 -28.37 -18.29
C LYS A 193 -28.59 -28.69 -16.93
N LYS A 194 -27.79 -29.16 -15.98
CA LYS A 194 -28.21 -29.56 -14.65
C LYS A 194 -27.22 -29.05 -13.61
N GLU A 195 -27.76 -28.63 -12.49
CA GLU A 195 -27.02 -28.24 -11.29
C GLU A 195 -26.17 -29.41 -10.78
N SER A 196 -25.11 -29.09 -10.05
CA SER A 196 -24.11 -30.04 -9.54
C SER A 196 -23.78 -29.77 -8.09
N SER A 197 -24.03 -30.75 -7.20
CA SER A 197 -23.64 -30.65 -5.79
C SER A 197 -22.13 -30.51 -5.65
N SER A 198 -21.34 -31.30 -6.37
CA SER A 198 -19.87 -31.21 -6.29
C SER A 198 -19.33 -29.88 -6.82
N ALA A 199 -19.87 -29.35 -7.91
CA ALA A 199 -19.45 -28.03 -8.43
C ALA A 199 -19.84 -26.91 -7.46
N THR A 200 -21.06 -26.94 -6.92
CA THR A 200 -21.52 -25.95 -5.94
C THR A 200 -20.67 -26.00 -4.66
N ALA A 201 -20.28 -27.20 -4.21
CA ALA A 201 -19.39 -27.38 -3.07
C ALA A 201 -17.98 -26.83 -3.33
N LEU A 202 -17.40 -27.01 -4.53
CA LEU A 202 -16.10 -26.40 -4.86
C LEU A 202 -16.11 -24.88 -4.76
N LEU A 203 -17.20 -24.24 -5.17
CA LEU A 203 -17.35 -22.78 -5.05
C LEU A 203 -17.44 -22.36 -3.57
N SER A 204 -18.14 -23.14 -2.73
CA SER A 204 -18.12 -22.97 -1.27
C SER A 204 -16.70 -23.07 -0.72
N LEU A 205 -15.95 -24.09 -1.12
CA LEU A 205 -14.58 -24.31 -0.66
C LEU A 205 -13.65 -23.14 -1.05
N TYR A 206 -13.75 -22.65 -2.28
CA TYR A 206 -13.00 -21.47 -2.72
C TYR A 206 -13.27 -20.23 -1.86
N PHE A 207 -14.55 -19.92 -1.60
CA PHE A 207 -14.89 -18.76 -0.77
C PHE A 207 -14.55 -18.95 0.71
N LEU A 208 -14.56 -20.20 1.20
CA LEU A 208 -14.08 -20.52 2.55
C LEU A 208 -12.61 -20.14 2.68
N GLU A 209 -11.80 -20.50 1.68
CA GLU A 209 -10.36 -20.21 1.69
C GLU A 209 -10.03 -18.74 1.48
N LYS A 210 -10.79 -18.05 0.63
CA LYS A 210 -10.77 -16.58 0.55
C LYS A 210 -11.18 -15.91 1.87
N GLY A 211 -11.71 -16.69 2.82
CA GLY A 211 -12.29 -16.25 4.08
C GLY A 211 -13.50 -15.35 3.92
N ASN A 212 -14.20 -15.47 2.79
CA ASN A 212 -15.56 -14.98 2.62
C ASN A 212 -16.51 -16.07 3.14
N TYR A 213 -16.54 -16.23 4.47
CA TYR A 213 -17.35 -17.25 5.14
C TYR A 213 -18.83 -17.16 4.76
N GLU A 214 -19.29 -15.95 4.49
CA GLU A 214 -20.63 -15.65 4.05
C GLU A 214 -21.01 -16.36 2.73
N LYS A 215 -20.26 -16.08 1.67
CA LYS A 215 -20.45 -16.75 0.37
C LYS A 215 -20.19 -18.25 0.48
N ALA A 216 -19.17 -18.64 1.25
CA ALA A 216 -18.86 -20.05 1.48
C ALA A 216 -20.08 -20.80 2.04
N ASN A 217 -20.71 -20.25 3.09
CA ASN A 217 -21.91 -20.83 3.70
C ASN A 217 -23.09 -20.91 2.73
N THR A 218 -23.32 -19.84 1.96
CA THR A 218 -24.39 -19.80 0.95
C THR A 218 -24.26 -20.96 -0.04
N TYR A 219 -23.07 -21.15 -0.60
CA TYR A 219 -22.83 -22.23 -1.56
C TYR A 219 -22.83 -23.61 -0.89
N LEU A 220 -22.41 -23.74 0.37
CA LEU A 220 -22.48 -25.01 1.10
C LEU A 220 -23.94 -25.49 1.25
N ASN A 221 -24.82 -24.60 1.69
CA ASN A 221 -26.24 -24.92 1.88
C ASN A 221 -26.90 -25.33 0.55
N LEU A 222 -26.59 -24.60 -0.53
CA LEU A 222 -27.05 -24.95 -1.87
C LEU A 222 -26.54 -26.34 -2.30
N ALA A 223 -25.25 -26.64 -2.10
CA ALA A 223 -24.66 -27.93 -2.44
C ALA A 223 -25.32 -29.09 -1.67
N GLN A 224 -25.56 -28.93 -0.36
CA GLN A 224 -26.26 -29.92 0.46
C GLN A 224 -27.69 -30.17 -0.04
N SER A 225 -28.39 -29.13 -0.49
CA SER A 225 -29.77 -29.24 -1.01
C SER A 225 -29.90 -30.05 -2.32
N LEU A 226 -28.78 -30.24 -3.05
CA LEU A 226 -28.71 -30.98 -4.30
C LEU A 226 -28.40 -32.48 -4.10
N ILE A 227 -27.81 -32.85 -2.96
CA ILE A 227 -27.48 -34.25 -2.64
C ILE A 227 -28.72 -35.15 -2.74
N GLY A 228 -28.60 -36.26 -3.47
CA GLY A 228 -29.70 -37.22 -3.67
C GLY A 228 -30.72 -36.84 -4.76
N LYS A 229 -30.62 -35.65 -5.37
CA LYS A 229 -31.40 -35.25 -6.56
C LYS A 229 -30.65 -35.53 -7.87
N GLU A 230 -29.43 -36.05 -7.78
CA GLU A 230 -28.48 -36.24 -8.89
C GLU A 230 -28.08 -37.71 -9.04
N SER A 231 -27.11 -38.02 -9.91
CA SER A 231 -26.56 -39.38 -9.99
C SER A 231 -25.85 -39.76 -8.68
N THR A 232 -25.77 -41.07 -8.41
CA THR A 232 -25.10 -41.58 -7.20
C THR A 232 -23.65 -41.10 -7.12
N GLU A 233 -22.90 -41.18 -8.23
CA GLU A 233 -21.48 -40.79 -8.28
C GLU A 233 -21.28 -39.28 -8.09
N GLU A 234 -22.22 -38.46 -8.56
CA GLU A 234 -22.23 -37.01 -8.31
C GLU A 234 -22.52 -36.69 -6.84
N SER A 235 -23.55 -37.33 -6.26
CA SER A 235 -23.90 -37.15 -4.86
C SER A 235 -22.77 -37.59 -3.92
N GLU A 236 -22.08 -38.70 -4.22
CA GLU A 236 -20.94 -39.16 -3.41
C GLU A 236 -19.75 -38.22 -3.48
N LEU A 237 -19.40 -37.70 -4.66
CA LEU A 237 -18.34 -36.69 -4.77
C LEU A 237 -18.71 -35.40 -4.03
N GLY A 238 -19.95 -34.94 -4.19
CA GLY A 238 -20.48 -33.78 -3.47
C GLY A 238 -20.37 -33.93 -1.95
N LYS A 239 -20.77 -35.08 -1.40
CA LYS A 239 -20.62 -35.40 0.03
C LYS A 239 -19.17 -35.33 0.50
N VAL A 240 -18.22 -35.92 -0.25
CA VAL A 240 -16.80 -35.91 0.14
C VAL A 240 -16.24 -34.49 0.17
N ILE A 241 -16.57 -33.64 -0.81
CA ILE A 241 -16.12 -32.23 -0.81
C ILE A 241 -16.79 -31.45 0.33
N ILE A 242 -18.07 -31.72 0.62
CA ILE A 242 -18.78 -31.15 1.78
C ILE A 242 -18.09 -31.54 3.08
N GLU A 243 -17.71 -32.81 3.26
CA GLU A 243 -16.96 -33.26 4.44
C GLU A 243 -15.58 -32.57 4.55
N MET A 244 -14.90 -32.30 3.43
CA MET A 244 -13.66 -31.49 3.43
C MET A 244 -13.94 -30.06 3.90
N ILE A 245 -15.00 -29.43 3.39
CA ILE A 245 -15.42 -28.09 3.80
C ILE A 245 -15.80 -28.09 5.27
N GLU A 246 -16.52 -29.10 5.74
CA GLU A 246 -16.89 -29.29 7.14
C GLU A 246 -15.62 -29.44 7.98
N HIS A 247 -14.66 -30.28 7.61
CA HIS A 247 -13.38 -30.36 8.31
C HIS A 247 -12.65 -29.00 8.35
N TYR A 248 -12.52 -28.32 7.21
CA TYR A 248 -11.87 -27.00 7.16
C TYR A 248 -12.68 -25.90 7.88
N LYS A 249 -13.96 -26.14 8.15
CA LYS A 249 -14.81 -25.33 9.04
C LYS A 249 -14.68 -25.72 10.50
N VAL A 250 -14.40 -27.00 10.80
CA VAL A 250 -14.22 -27.62 12.12
C VAL A 250 -12.82 -27.27 12.65
N ASP A 251 -12.55 -26.00 12.98
CA ASP A 251 -12.68 -25.43 14.34
C ASP A 251 -14.09 -25.07 14.85
N SER A 252 -15.12 -25.26 14.04
CA SER A 252 -16.51 -25.28 14.47
C SER A 252 -17.33 -26.14 13.53
N ILE A 253 -17.99 -27.20 14.05
CA ILE A 253 -19.37 -27.63 13.73
C ILE A 253 -19.57 -29.15 13.90
N GLU A 254 -20.17 -29.52 15.03
CA GLU A 254 -21.51 -30.14 15.08
C GLU A 254 -22.47 -29.29 15.96
N GLU A 255 -22.03 -28.12 16.44
CA GLU A 255 -22.79 -27.30 17.39
C GLU A 255 -23.44 -26.10 16.69
N TYR A 256 -24.66 -25.76 17.12
CA TYR A 256 -25.25 -24.46 16.79
C TYR A 256 -24.28 -23.37 17.28
N LYS A 257 -23.98 -22.37 16.45
CA LYS A 257 -23.08 -21.25 16.80
C LYS A 257 -23.76 -19.92 16.51
N ILE A 258 -23.57 -18.96 17.40
CA ILE A 258 -23.90 -17.55 17.12
C ILE A 258 -22.61 -16.84 16.73
N VAL A 259 -22.60 -16.23 15.55
CA VAL A 259 -21.50 -15.41 15.06
C VAL A 259 -21.84 -13.95 15.30
N HIS A 260 -21.10 -13.34 16.21
CA HIS A 260 -21.14 -11.91 16.49
C HIS A 260 -19.73 -11.45 16.86
N THR A 261 -19.25 -10.40 16.21
CA THR A 261 -17.89 -9.88 16.34
C THR A 261 -18.00 -8.38 16.53
N PRO A 262 -18.12 -7.86 17.77
CA PRO A 262 -18.53 -6.48 18.02
C PRO A 262 -17.72 -5.42 17.27
N PHE A 263 -16.43 -5.68 17.04
CA PHE A 263 -15.48 -4.81 16.36
C PHE A 263 -15.03 -5.33 14.98
N GLY A 264 -15.52 -6.52 14.58
CA GLY A 264 -15.11 -7.20 13.36
C GLY A 264 -13.59 -7.32 13.25
N ASN A 265 -13.03 -6.82 12.16
CA ASN A 265 -11.57 -6.78 11.94
C ASN A 265 -10.95 -5.42 12.30
N HIS A 266 -11.67 -4.53 13.02
CA HIS A 266 -11.24 -3.16 13.31
C HIS A 266 -10.91 -2.32 12.06
N ASN A 267 -11.42 -2.73 10.89
CA ASN A 267 -11.32 -1.98 9.66
C ASN A 267 -12.41 -0.90 9.63
N ILE A 268 -11.99 0.36 9.71
CA ILE A 268 -12.91 1.51 9.79
C ILE A 268 -13.67 1.78 8.48
N TYR A 269 -13.20 1.21 7.36
CA TYR A 269 -13.75 1.45 6.03
C TYR A 269 -14.64 0.30 5.53
N GLU A 270 -14.42 -0.91 6.02
CA GLU A 270 -15.12 -2.12 5.59
C GLU A 270 -15.69 -2.90 6.79
N PRO A 271 -16.77 -2.40 7.40
CA PRO A 271 -17.38 -3.07 8.55
C PRO A 271 -18.00 -4.42 8.17
N GLN A 272 -17.82 -5.41 9.05
CA GLN A 272 -18.39 -6.75 8.95
C GLN A 272 -19.88 -6.76 9.34
N LEU A 273 -20.63 -7.72 8.80
CA LEU A 273 -22.09 -7.80 8.94
C LEU A 273 -22.59 -7.99 10.37
N THR A 274 -21.76 -8.58 11.22
CA THR A 274 -22.10 -8.92 12.60
C THR A 274 -21.38 -8.04 13.60
N GLU A 275 -20.99 -6.84 13.19
CA GLU A 275 -20.45 -5.82 14.09
C GLU A 275 -21.55 -5.14 14.92
N ARG A 276 -21.12 -4.49 16.00
CA ARG A 276 -21.93 -3.54 16.74
C ARG A 276 -21.70 -2.14 16.18
N SER A 277 -22.76 -1.35 16.03
CA SER A 277 -22.65 0.03 15.56
C SER A 277 -23.37 1.01 16.49
N PRO A 278 -22.68 2.05 16.99
CA PRO A 278 -21.24 2.28 16.89
C PRO A 278 -20.42 1.22 17.67
N HIS A 279 -19.14 1.03 17.33
CA HIS A 279 -18.24 0.12 18.06
C HIS A 279 -18.15 0.49 19.54
N HIS A 280 -18.04 1.79 19.82
CA HIS A 280 -17.93 2.37 21.16
C HIS A 280 -19.03 3.43 21.34
N PRO A 281 -20.23 3.02 21.80
CA PRO A 281 -21.38 3.91 21.92
C PRO A 281 -21.22 4.90 23.05
N THR A 282 -21.81 6.09 22.88
CA THR A 282 -21.98 7.04 23.98
C THR A 282 -23.23 6.75 24.81
N THR A 283 -23.37 7.41 25.94
CA THR A 283 -24.58 7.37 26.79
C THR A 283 -25.84 7.93 26.12
N GLU A 284 -25.69 8.57 24.96
CA GLU A 284 -26.75 9.26 24.21
C GLU A 284 -27.20 8.50 22.95
N GLU A 285 -26.40 7.55 22.47
CA GLU A 285 -26.60 6.92 21.17
C GLU A 285 -27.24 5.53 21.28
N PRO A 286 -28.19 5.19 20.39
CA PRO A 286 -28.71 3.84 20.28
C PRO A 286 -27.64 2.91 19.68
N ILE A 287 -27.67 1.64 20.09
CA ILE A 287 -26.69 0.64 19.68
C ILE A 287 -27.37 -0.39 18.78
N THR A 288 -26.88 -0.53 17.55
CA THR A 288 -27.30 -1.60 16.66
C THR A 288 -26.39 -2.81 16.83
N VAL A 289 -26.97 -3.99 16.98
CA VAL A 289 -26.25 -5.27 17.05
C VAL A 289 -26.82 -6.22 16.00
N ALA A 290 -25.94 -7.02 15.41
CA ALA A 290 -26.32 -8.03 14.45
C ALA A 290 -25.57 -9.35 14.70
N CYS A 291 -26.25 -10.48 14.54
CA CYS A 291 -25.62 -11.79 14.62
C CYS A 291 -26.12 -12.73 13.51
N GLN A 292 -25.29 -13.69 13.15
CA GLN A 292 -25.70 -14.85 12.37
C GLN A 292 -25.85 -16.06 13.29
N VAL A 293 -26.82 -16.92 13.00
CA VAL A 293 -26.96 -18.20 13.71
C VAL A 293 -26.72 -19.31 12.71
N TRP A 294 -25.83 -20.22 13.08
CA TRP A 294 -25.45 -21.37 12.31
C TRP A 294 -26.00 -22.65 12.98
N PRO A 295 -26.55 -23.63 12.23
CA PRO A 295 -26.79 -23.61 10.79
C PRO A 295 -27.89 -22.61 10.41
N GLU A 296 -27.77 -22.00 9.23
CA GLU A 296 -28.72 -20.99 8.77
C GLU A 296 -30.11 -21.59 8.53
N GLY A 297 -31.16 -20.95 9.05
CA GLY A 297 -32.54 -21.38 8.86
C GLY A 297 -33.04 -22.47 9.81
N GLU A 298 -32.19 -22.95 10.73
CA GLU A 298 -32.55 -23.99 11.70
C GLU A 298 -33.18 -23.46 13.00
N VAL A 299 -33.15 -22.13 13.22
CA VAL A 299 -33.74 -21.46 14.39
C VAL A 299 -34.91 -20.57 14.00
N ASP A 300 -35.93 -20.52 14.85
CA ASP A 300 -37.19 -19.79 14.64
C ASP A 300 -37.11 -18.35 15.20
N SER A 301 -36.31 -18.15 16.25
CA SER A 301 -36.14 -16.85 16.91
C SER A 301 -34.76 -16.71 17.54
N VAL A 302 -34.32 -15.45 17.71
CA VAL A 302 -33.11 -15.09 18.44
C VAL A 302 -33.45 -13.98 19.42
N LEU A 303 -33.15 -14.18 20.70
CA LEU A 303 -33.31 -13.19 21.74
C LEU A 303 -31.98 -12.51 22.04
N LEU A 304 -32.00 -11.18 22.16
CA LEU A 304 -30.93 -10.36 22.71
C LEU A 304 -31.26 -10.09 24.18
N THR A 305 -30.35 -10.47 25.08
CA THR A 305 -30.47 -10.19 26.51
C THR A 305 -29.37 -9.23 26.93
N LEU A 306 -29.76 -8.05 27.41
CA LEU A 306 -28.87 -7.06 28.03
C LEU A 306 -28.84 -7.30 29.55
N ASN A 307 -27.64 -7.29 30.11
CA ASN A 307 -27.37 -7.50 31.53
C ASN A 307 -26.59 -6.31 32.09
N SER A 308 -26.84 -5.98 33.35
CA SER A 308 -26.09 -4.98 34.13
C SER A 308 -24.72 -5.53 34.55
N ALA A 309 -23.91 -4.68 35.20
CA ALA A 309 -22.62 -5.07 35.78
C ALA A 309 -22.74 -6.19 36.82
N SER A 310 -23.86 -6.25 37.57
CA SER A 310 -24.14 -7.33 38.53
C SER A 310 -24.59 -8.65 37.87
N GLY A 311 -24.77 -8.65 36.55
CA GLY A 311 -25.24 -9.79 35.77
C GLY A 311 -26.76 -9.98 35.77
N GLU A 312 -27.53 -9.02 36.31
CA GLU A 312 -28.98 -9.04 36.29
C GLU A 312 -29.51 -8.68 34.89
N THR A 313 -30.53 -9.39 34.42
CA THR A 313 -31.19 -9.07 33.14
C THR A 313 -31.88 -7.71 33.23
N VAL A 314 -31.37 -6.75 32.47
CA VAL A 314 -31.97 -5.42 32.31
C VAL A 314 -33.14 -5.50 31.33
N LYS A 315 -32.93 -6.20 30.21
CA LYS A 315 -33.92 -6.29 29.14
C LYS A 315 -33.67 -7.50 28.25
N THR A 316 -34.75 -8.10 27.77
CA THR A 316 -34.71 -9.12 26.71
C THR A 316 -35.60 -8.67 25.55
N LYS A 317 -35.10 -8.80 24.32
CA LYS A 317 -35.80 -8.39 23.10
C LYS A 317 -35.56 -9.42 22.01
N GLU A 318 -36.61 -9.77 21.27
CA GLU A 318 -36.47 -10.64 20.09
C GLU A 318 -35.89 -9.83 18.91
N LEU A 319 -34.92 -10.43 18.22
CA LEU A 319 -34.27 -9.86 17.06
C LEU A 319 -35.11 -10.03 15.81
N THR A 320 -34.96 -9.10 14.86
CA THR A 320 -35.60 -9.18 13.55
C THR A 320 -34.69 -9.89 12.57
N ARG A 321 -35.19 -10.97 11.95
CA ARG A 321 -34.51 -11.64 10.83
C ARG A 321 -34.63 -10.76 9.57
N LYS A 322 -33.49 -10.38 9.00
CA LYS A 322 -33.38 -9.54 7.80
C LYS A 322 -32.58 -10.29 6.73
N TYR A 323 -33.08 -10.31 5.50
CA TYR A 323 -32.31 -10.76 4.34
C TYR A 323 -31.55 -9.57 3.75
N LEU A 324 -30.24 -9.74 3.53
CA LEU A 324 -29.41 -8.76 2.83
C LEU A 324 -29.24 -9.22 1.39
N GLU A 325 -29.93 -8.59 0.45
CA GLU A 325 -29.99 -9.00 -0.96
C GLU A 325 -28.61 -8.97 -1.64
N ASP A 326 -27.83 -7.94 -1.36
CA ASP A 326 -26.50 -7.72 -1.93
C ASP A 326 -25.47 -8.76 -1.46
N LYS A 327 -25.67 -9.31 -0.27
CA LYS A 327 -24.78 -10.31 0.32
C LYS A 327 -25.35 -11.74 0.32
N LYS A 328 -26.64 -11.86 0.03
CA LYS A 328 -27.44 -13.09 -0.05
C LYS A 328 -27.52 -13.91 1.23
N VAL A 329 -27.49 -13.26 2.40
CA VAL A 329 -27.62 -13.94 3.70
C VAL A 329 -28.73 -13.41 4.59
N TYR A 330 -29.16 -14.26 5.53
CA TYR A 330 -29.97 -13.82 6.66
C TYR A 330 -29.11 -13.42 7.86
N ILE A 331 -29.40 -12.25 8.41
CA ILE A 331 -28.88 -11.79 9.70
C ILE A 331 -30.01 -11.52 10.67
N TRP A 332 -29.73 -11.65 11.97
CA TRP A 332 -30.63 -11.24 13.04
C TRP A 332 -30.15 -9.91 13.58
N THR A 333 -31.01 -8.91 13.58
CA THR A 333 -30.64 -7.53 13.95
C THR A 333 -31.51 -7.00 15.06
N GLY A 334 -30.92 -6.17 15.93
CA GLY A 334 -31.62 -5.51 17.01
C GLY A 334 -30.99 -4.18 17.36
N THR A 335 -31.77 -3.39 18.09
CA THR A 335 -31.34 -2.11 18.64
C THR A 335 -31.51 -2.14 20.15
N ILE A 336 -30.45 -1.80 20.85
CA ILE A 336 -30.42 -1.48 22.28
C ILE A 336 -30.58 0.04 22.39
N GLU A 337 -31.49 0.49 23.25
CA GLU A 337 -31.67 1.91 23.54
C GLU A 337 -30.41 2.51 24.19
N PRO A 338 -30.21 3.85 24.15
CA PRO A 338 -29.06 4.49 24.78
C PRO A 338 -28.88 4.04 26.24
N LEU A 339 -27.65 3.63 26.58
CA LEU A 339 -27.29 3.18 27.92
C LEU A 339 -26.87 4.40 28.74
N THR A 340 -27.81 4.98 29.47
CA THR A 340 -27.61 6.28 30.15
C THR A 340 -26.78 6.20 31.43
N GLN A 341 -26.45 5.01 31.92
CA GLN A 341 -25.64 4.81 33.13
C GLN A 341 -24.19 4.53 32.73
N GLU A 342 -23.25 5.19 33.41
CA GLU A 342 -21.80 5.00 33.23
C GLU A 342 -21.29 3.72 33.93
N GLU A 343 -21.96 2.59 33.69
CA GLU A 343 -21.55 1.29 34.20
C GLU A 343 -21.23 0.31 33.07
N GLU A 344 -20.64 -0.82 33.42
CA GLU A 344 -20.37 -1.88 32.45
C GLU A 344 -21.63 -2.72 32.22
N PHE A 345 -22.05 -2.81 30.97
CA PHE A 345 -23.12 -3.69 30.53
C PHE A 345 -22.53 -4.88 29.77
N SER A 346 -23.32 -5.92 29.63
CA SER A 346 -23.03 -6.96 28.66
C SER A 346 -24.30 -7.43 27.97
N TYR A 347 -24.16 -7.87 26.72
CA TYR A 347 -25.27 -8.49 26.00
C TYR A 347 -24.88 -9.86 25.49
N GLN A 348 -25.89 -10.70 25.31
CA GLN A 348 -25.74 -12.05 24.80
C GLN A 348 -26.92 -12.36 23.89
N PHE A 349 -26.70 -13.23 22.92
CA PHE A 349 -27.72 -13.75 22.03
C PHE A 349 -28.11 -15.17 22.46
N SER A 350 -29.37 -15.53 22.27
CA SER A 350 -29.89 -16.87 22.56
C SER A 350 -30.81 -17.29 21.43
N ALA A 351 -30.47 -18.35 20.71
CA ALA A 351 -31.20 -18.81 19.53
C ALA A 351 -32.04 -20.05 19.86
N TYR A 352 -33.30 -20.05 19.40
CA TYR A 352 -34.30 -21.05 19.75
C TYR A 352 -34.89 -21.72 18.51
N LYS A 353 -35.26 -23.00 18.66
CA LYS A 353 -36.11 -23.73 17.71
C LYS A 353 -37.31 -24.28 18.50
N GLY A 354 -38.50 -23.80 18.21
CA GLY A 354 -39.65 -23.89 19.11
C GLY A 354 -39.33 -23.30 20.49
N GLU A 355 -39.64 -24.04 21.56
CA GLU A 355 -39.33 -23.63 22.94
C GLU A 355 -37.90 -24.05 23.40
N GLY A 356 -37.15 -24.77 22.56
CA GLY A 356 -35.83 -25.29 22.93
C GLY A 356 -34.69 -24.31 22.58
N LEU A 357 -33.92 -23.89 23.60
CA LEU A 357 -32.65 -23.18 23.40
C LEU A 357 -31.66 -24.09 22.66
N LYS A 358 -31.08 -23.59 21.56
CA LYS A 358 -30.11 -24.32 20.74
C LYS A 358 -28.68 -23.88 21.00
N VAL A 359 -28.47 -22.58 21.06
CA VAL A 359 -27.17 -21.99 21.33
C VAL A 359 -27.35 -20.66 22.03
N GLN A 360 -26.40 -20.37 22.90
CA GLN A 360 -26.24 -19.09 23.54
C GLN A 360 -24.82 -18.60 23.28
N SER A 361 -24.67 -17.33 22.92
CA SER A 361 -23.35 -16.73 22.75
C SER A 361 -22.67 -16.51 24.10
N GLU A 362 -21.37 -16.20 24.05
CA GLU A 362 -20.72 -15.51 25.16
C GLU A 362 -21.37 -14.15 25.45
N ARG A 363 -20.95 -13.52 26.54
CA ARG A 363 -21.35 -12.16 26.90
C ARG A 363 -20.38 -11.17 26.29
N PHE A 364 -20.91 -10.27 25.48
CA PHE A 364 -20.14 -9.20 24.85
C PHE A 364 -20.22 -7.94 25.73
N PRO A 365 -19.09 -7.40 26.21
CA PRO A 365 -19.08 -6.21 27.04
C PRO A 365 -19.46 -4.96 26.22
N ILE A 366 -20.14 -4.02 26.88
CA ILE A 366 -20.40 -2.66 26.44
C ILE A 366 -20.20 -1.74 27.62
N THR A 367 -19.29 -0.78 27.48
CA THR A 367 -19.20 0.34 28.40
C THR A 367 -19.55 1.60 27.60
N PRO A 368 -20.71 2.23 27.85
CA PRO A 368 -21.06 3.47 27.16
C PRO A 368 -20.11 4.58 27.60
N LEU A 369 -19.70 5.40 26.64
CA LEU A 369 -18.84 6.56 26.89
C LEU A 369 -19.68 7.77 27.23
N LYS A 370 -19.26 8.56 28.21
CA LYS A 370 -19.87 9.85 28.49
C LYS A 370 -19.26 10.93 27.60
N ARG A 371 -20.10 11.65 26.86
CA ARG A 371 -19.69 12.89 26.20
C ARG A 371 -19.52 13.99 27.25
N ARG A 372 -18.41 14.71 27.18
CA ARG A 372 -18.07 15.82 28.06
C ARG A 372 -17.75 17.04 27.23
N VAL A 373 -18.27 18.18 27.67
CA VAL A 373 -18.10 19.47 27.01
C VAL A 373 -17.45 20.41 28.01
N LEU A 374 -16.21 20.83 27.76
CA LEU A 374 -15.48 21.65 28.72
C LEU A 374 -15.71 23.13 28.41
N ASN A 375 -16.49 23.79 29.25
CA ASN A 375 -16.93 25.19 29.04
C ASN A 375 -16.37 26.16 30.08
N GLU A 376 -15.94 25.67 31.25
CA GLU A 376 -15.36 26.49 32.29
C GLU A 376 -13.84 26.40 32.24
N PHE A 377 -13.16 27.53 32.04
CA PHE A 377 -11.70 27.59 32.05
C PHE A 377 -11.23 28.48 33.19
N ARG A 378 -10.29 27.97 33.98
CA ARG A 378 -9.67 28.71 35.09
C ARG A 378 -8.16 28.76 34.91
N LEU A 379 -7.57 29.90 35.23
CA LEU A 379 -6.12 30.02 35.26
C LEU A 379 -5.55 29.15 36.39
N PHE A 380 -4.57 28.33 36.06
CA PHE A 380 -3.83 27.52 37.01
C PHE A 380 -2.43 28.11 37.27
N GLU A 381 -1.67 28.39 36.22
CA GLU A 381 -0.34 29.02 36.30
C GLU A 381 -0.14 29.97 35.12
N LYS A 382 0.62 31.05 35.33
CA LYS A 382 1.01 31.99 34.28
C LYS A 382 2.51 32.29 34.37
N ALA A 383 3.22 32.01 33.27
CA ALA A 383 4.56 32.50 33.00
C ALA A 383 4.51 33.57 31.88
N GLU A 384 5.68 34.05 31.45
CA GLU A 384 5.79 35.09 30.42
C GLU A 384 5.31 34.60 29.03
N SER A 385 5.63 33.35 28.68
CA SER A 385 5.35 32.74 27.37
C SER A 385 4.44 31.51 27.44
N GLU A 386 3.88 31.22 28.61
CA GLU A 386 3.13 30.00 28.89
C GLU A 386 2.00 30.28 29.88
N VAL A 387 0.85 29.63 29.68
CA VAL A 387 -0.29 29.65 30.57
C VAL A 387 -0.80 28.22 30.71
N VAL A 388 -1.01 27.80 31.95
CA VAL A 388 -1.66 26.54 32.29
C VAL A 388 -3.08 26.84 32.73
N LEU A 389 -4.04 26.21 32.05
CA LEU A 389 -5.47 26.33 32.35
C LEU A 389 -6.01 25.00 32.85
N LEU A 390 -7.06 25.07 33.66
CA LEU A 390 -7.91 23.94 33.99
C LEU A 390 -9.25 24.11 33.30
N ALA A 391 -9.55 23.23 32.34
CA ALA A 391 -10.82 23.18 31.63
C ALA A 391 -11.77 22.19 32.33
N LYS A 392 -13.01 22.57 32.60
CA LYS A 392 -13.99 21.76 33.34
C LYS A 392 -15.33 21.58 32.62
N ASP A 393 -15.95 20.41 32.83
CA ASP A 393 -17.37 20.17 32.53
C ASP A 393 -18.27 20.42 33.76
N GLU A 394 -19.57 20.20 33.59
CA GLU A 394 -20.58 20.36 34.64
C GLU A 394 -20.53 19.29 35.75
N ASP A 395 -19.84 18.17 35.52
CA ASP A 395 -19.68 17.04 36.45
C ASP A 395 -18.30 17.02 37.13
N ASP A 396 -17.62 18.18 37.15
CA ASP A 396 -16.29 18.37 37.75
C ASP A 396 -15.22 17.45 37.14
N PHE A 397 -15.37 17.05 35.86
CA PHE A 397 -14.27 16.48 35.08
C PHE A 397 -13.40 17.60 34.59
N SER A 398 -12.10 17.39 34.62
CA SER A 398 -11.17 18.45 34.29
C SER A 398 -9.97 17.95 33.51
N LEU A 399 -9.47 18.83 32.64
CA LEU A 399 -8.24 18.65 31.87
C LEU A 399 -7.31 19.83 32.14
N GLN A 400 -6.03 19.54 32.28
CA GLN A 400 -5.00 20.56 32.22
C GLN A 400 -4.75 20.90 30.74
N VAL A 401 -4.83 22.18 30.40
CA VAL A 401 -4.56 22.71 29.07
C VAL A 401 -3.41 23.69 29.19
N ASN A 402 -2.23 23.28 28.76
CA ASN A 402 -1.05 24.12 28.74
C ASN A 402 -0.88 24.73 27.34
N LEU A 403 -0.82 26.05 27.30
CA LEU A 403 -0.74 26.87 26.10
C LEU A 403 0.52 27.72 26.19
N GLY A 404 1.36 27.68 25.17
CA GLY A 404 2.57 28.50 25.20
C GLY A 404 3.34 28.53 23.92
N PHE A 405 4.44 29.28 23.95
CA PHE A 405 5.42 29.34 22.88
C PHE A 405 6.67 28.57 23.25
N THR A 406 7.17 27.76 22.31
CA THR A 406 8.56 27.31 22.28
C THR A 406 9.18 27.89 21.01
N GLU A 407 10.04 28.88 21.17
CA GLU A 407 10.55 29.69 20.03
C GLU A 407 9.36 30.35 19.31
N ASP A 408 9.20 30.12 18.00
CA ASP A 408 8.11 30.65 17.18
C ASP A 408 6.99 29.61 16.95
N GLN A 409 6.95 28.58 17.78
CA GLN A 409 5.98 27.49 17.72
C GLN A 409 4.97 27.66 18.85
N PHE A 410 3.69 27.73 18.52
CA PHE A 410 2.65 27.70 19.52
C PHE A 410 2.22 26.26 19.78
N TYR A 411 2.11 25.86 21.04
CA TYR A 411 1.67 24.52 21.41
C TYR A 411 0.42 24.56 22.29
N ILE A 412 -0.39 23.50 22.15
CA ILE A 412 -1.52 23.17 23.01
C ILE A 412 -1.27 21.76 23.53
N ASN A 413 -0.90 21.65 24.81
CA ASN A 413 -0.74 20.38 25.50
C ASN A 413 -1.98 20.14 26.35
N ILE A 414 -2.63 18.99 26.16
CA ILE A 414 -3.83 18.61 26.90
C ILE A 414 -3.50 17.35 27.69
N ASP A 415 -3.73 17.36 29.00
CA ASP A 415 -3.45 16.25 29.91
C ASP A 415 -4.61 16.05 30.89
N SER A 416 -5.05 14.79 31.07
CA SER A 416 -6.07 14.45 32.07
C SER A 416 -5.49 14.13 33.45
N ASN A 417 -4.18 13.94 33.58
CA ASN A 417 -3.51 13.59 34.83
C ASN A 417 -3.15 14.86 35.62
N ILE A 418 -4.12 15.37 36.38
CA ILE A 418 -3.94 16.60 37.15
C ILE A 418 -3.18 16.31 38.46
N ASN A 419 -2.07 17.00 38.69
CA ASN A 419 -1.21 16.81 39.87
C ASN A 419 -1.11 18.02 40.81
N GLN A 420 -1.98 19.03 40.70
CA GLN A 420 -1.71 20.32 41.36
C GLN A 420 -2.95 21.03 41.97
N GLU A 421 -2.72 21.84 43.02
CA GLU A 421 -3.74 22.63 43.76
C GLU A 421 -3.81 24.10 43.27
N PHE A 422 -5.00 24.70 43.30
CA PHE A 422 -5.37 25.99 42.66
C PHE A 422 -4.59 27.24 43.13
N LEU A 423 -4.38 28.18 42.20
CA LEU A 423 -4.20 29.60 42.52
C LEU A 423 -5.56 30.30 42.75
N GLN A 424 -5.60 31.25 43.68
CA GLN A 424 -6.82 31.97 44.12
C GLN A 424 -7.14 33.25 43.30
N GLU A 425 -6.38 33.57 42.26
CA GLU A 425 -6.57 34.80 41.48
C GLU A 425 -7.50 34.59 40.28
N GLU A 426 -8.56 35.39 40.20
CA GLU A 426 -9.50 35.40 39.08
C GLU A 426 -9.00 36.34 37.96
N TYR A 427 -8.80 35.78 36.76
CA TYR A 427 -8.47 36.53 35.54
C TYR A 427 -9.61 36.40 34.52
N GLU A 428 -10.01 37.51 33.90
CA GLU A 428 -11.01 37.48 32.81
C GLU A 428 -10.36 37.27 31.43
N ALA A 429 -9.16 37.84 31.22
CA ALA A 429 -8.43 37.77 29.96
C ALA A 429 -6.91 37.75 30.19
N LEU A 430 -6.18 37.11 29.27
CA LEU A 430 -4.72 36.95 29.29
C LEU A 430 -4.16 37.20 27.89
N SER A 431 -2.88 37.54 27.81
CA SER A 431 -2.17 37.64 26.54
C SER A 431 -0.75 37.07 26.70
N LEU A 432 -0.33 36.25 25.74
CA LEU A 432 1.02 35.67 25.62
C LEU A 432 1.72 36.25 24.40
N ARG A 433 3.06 36.26 24.43
CA ARG A 433 3.88 36.66 23.28
C ARG A 433 4.94 35.61 22.99
N SER A 434 5.26 35.42 21.71
CA SER A 434 6.44 34.65 21.30
C SER A 434 7.72 35.30 21.80
N MET A 435 8.83 34.55 21.84
CA MET A 435 10.11 35.07 22.33
C MET A 435 10.63 36.26 21.51
N ASN A 436 10.38 36.26 20.19
CA ASN A 436 10.72 37.36 19.28
C ASN A 436 9.69 38.52 19.30
N GLN A 437 8.61 38.38 20.08
CA GLN A 437 7.48 39.32 20.22
C GLN A 437 6.66 39.57 18.95
N GLU A 438 6.85 38.79 17.89
CA GLU A 438 6.11 38.91 16.62
C GLU A 438 4.68 38.37 16.74
N PHE A 439 4.51 37.23 17.42
CA PHE A 439 3.22 36.57 17.57
C PHE A 439 2.62 36.80 18.94
N THR A 440 1.29 36.96 18.99
CA THR A 440 0.53 37.15 20.22
C THR A 440 -0.62 36.16 20.33
N VAL A 441 -0.90 35.67 21.52
CA VAL A 441 -2.08 34.83 21.81
C VAL A 441 -2.95 35.56 22.81
N ASP A 442 -4.15 35.93 22.40
CA ASP A 442 -5.16 36.53 23.26
C ASP A 442 -6.11 35.44 23.77
N LEU A 443 -6.33 35.42 25.09
CA LEU A 443 -7.19 34.46 25.77
C LEU A 443 -8.28 35.19 26.55
N LYS A 444 -9.51 34.70 26.47
CA LYS A 444 -10.61 35.01 27.37
C LYS A 444 -11.01 33.71 28.06
N LEU A 445 -11.21 33.73 29.37
CA LEU A 445 -11.49 32.48 30.11
C LEU A 445 -12.98 32.12 30.18
N ASN A 446 -13.88 33.12 30.20
CA ASN A 446 -15.33 32.87 30.32
C ASN A 446 -16.18 33.90 29.52
N PRO A 447 -16.90 33.49 28.45
CA PRO A 447 -16.74 32.22 27.74
C PRO A 447 -15.31 32.08 27.21
N PHE A 448 -14.82 30.85 27.10
CA PHE A 448 -13.47 30.60 26.63
C PHE A 448 -13.30 31.02 25.17
N PHE A 449 -12.21 31.73 24.90
CA PHE A 449 -11.81 32.11 23.55
C PHE A 449 -10.28 32.18 23.50
N ILE A 450 -9.70 31.63 22.43
CA ILE A 450 -8.28 31.74 22.11
C ILE A 450 -8.13 32.27 20.69
N CYS A 451 -7.18 33.21 20.49
CA CYS A 451 -6.87 33.75 19.18
C CYS A 451 -5.36 34.02 19.06
N ILE A 452 -4.72 33.36 18.10
CA ILE A 452 -3.32 33.55 17.72
C ILE A 452 -3.25 34.59 16.61
N LYS A 453 -2.37 35.58 16.74
CA LYS A 453 -2.22 36.67 15.79
C LYS A 453 -0.76 36.90 15.41
N ASP A 454 -0.56 37.24 14.15
CA ASP A 454 0.62 37.95 13.66
C ASP A 454 0.25 39.41 13.49
N ALA A 455 0.78 40.28 14.35
CA ALA A 455 0.35 41.67 14.50
C ALA A 455 -1.18 41.83 14.62
N ASN A 456 -1.88 42.19 13.54
CA ASN A 456 -3.34 42.34 13.49
C ASN A 456 -4.04 41.23 12.68
N LYS A 457 -3.29 40.32 12.05
CA LYS A 457 -3.82 39.20 11.27
C LYS A 457 -4.11 38.03 12.20
N THR A 458 -5.38 37.61 12.28
CA THR A 458 -5.75 36.37 12.96
C THR A 458 -5.24 35.17 12.17
N LEU A 459 -4.51 34.29 12.83
CA LEU A 459 -3.99 33.04 12.26
C LEU A 459 -4.89 31.86 12.61
N LEU A 460 -5.20 31.67 13.90
CA LEU A 460 -5.97 30.54 14.41
C LEU A 460 -6.80 31.00 15.61
N GLU A 461 -8.08 30.65 15.67
CA GLU A 461 -8.92 30.96 16.82
C GLU A 461 -9.94 29.86 17.14
N SER A 462 -10.40 29.80 18.38
CA SER A 462 -11.49 28.92 18.79
C SER A 462 -12.81 29.36 18.16
N HIS A 463 -13.69 28.40 17.88
CA HIS A 463 -15.02 28.70 17.34
C HIS A 463 -15.94 29.40 18.36
N ASP A 464 -16.73 30.39 17.94
CA ASP A 464 -17.60 31.19 18.82
C ASP A 464 -18.73 30.38 19.49
N PHE A 465 -19.32 29.44 18.75
CA PHE A 465 -20.48 28.66 19.21
C PHE A 465 -20.18 27.22 19.66
N LEU A 466 -19.10 26.61 19.14
CA LEU A 466 -18.73 25.24 19.48
C LEU A 466 -17.76 25.32 20.64
N SER A 467 -17.94 24.46 21.64
CA SER A 467 -16.98 24.38 22.75
C SER A 467 -15.60 24.04 22.22
N PHE A 468 -14.58 24.75 22.73
CA PHE A 468 -13.20 24.57 22.27
C PHE A 468 -12.71 23.14 22.45
N ILE A 469 -13.09 22.49 23.57
CA ILE A 469 -12.74 21.10 23.90
C ILE A 469 -14.01 20.30 24.18
N GLU A 470 -14.15 19.19 23.47
CA GLU A 470 -15.09 18.12 23.78
C GLU A 470 -14.31 16.81 23.93
N CYS A 471 -14.76 15.89 24.77
CA CYS A 471 -14.18 14.55 24.81
C CYS A 471 -15.22 13.48 25.15
N THR A 472 -14.86 12.22 24.93
CA THR A 472 -15.64 11.08 25.42
C THR A 472 -14.82 10.30 26.43
N THR A 473 -15.37 10.03 27.61
CA THR A 473 -14.69 9.27 28.66
C THR A 473 -15.35 7.95 28.99
N ASP A 474 -14.57 6.98 29.44
CA ASP A 474 -15.08 5.75 30.04
C ASP A 474 -15.56 5.96 31.49
N LYS A 475 -15.97 4.86 32.16
CA LYS A 475 -16.39 4.85 33.57
C LYS A 475 -15.29 5.27 34.56
N ASN A 476 -14.02 5.13 34.17
CA ASN A 476 -12.86 5.53 34.96
C ASN A 476 -12.44 6.98 34.67
N ARG A 477 -13.23 7.71 33.86
CA ARG A 477 -12.96 9.07 33.38
C ARG A 477 -11.71 9.16 32.49
N GLN A 478 -11.26 8.06 31.89
CA GLN A 478 -10.22 8.06 30.88
C GLN A 478 -10.81 8.45 29.53
N ILE A 479 -10.13 9.35 28.83
CA ILE A 479 -10.49 9.85 27.50
C ILE A 479 -10.25 8.75 26.47
N ARG A 480 -11.25 8.53 25.62
CA ARG A 480 -11.12 7.72 24.40
C ARG A 480 -10.91 8.59 23.16
N ASP A 481 -11.74 9.60 22.99
CA ASP A 481 -11.64 10.53 21.86
C ASP A 481 -11.67 11.97 22.41
N LEU A 482 -10.70 12.77 21.99
CA LEU A 482 -10.61 14.20 22.24
C LEU A 482 -10.98 14.95 20.96
N LYS A 483 -11.77 16.01 21.05
CA LYS A 483 -12.18 16.83 19.92
C LYS A 483 -11.93 18.30 20.20
N LEU A 484 -11.31 18.98 19.24
CA LEU A 484 -11.07 20.42 19.26
C LEU A 484 -11.82 21.10 18.12
N ASN A 485 -12.37 22.28 18.40
CA ASN A 485 -13.12 23.06 17.42
C ASN A 485 -12.50 24.45 17.24
N PHE A 486 -12.07 24.73 16.01
CA PHE A 486 -11.51 26.01 15.59
C PHE A 486 -12.45 26.73 14.63
N HIS A 487 -12.44 28.06 14.65
CA HIS A 487 -13.07 28.85 13.60
C HIS A 487 -12.19 28.79 12.34
N THR A 488 -12.83 28.73 11.17
CA THR A 488 -12.16 28.87 9.88
C THR A 488 -12.94 29.84 8.99
N PRO A 489 -12.37 31.02 8.63
CA PRO A 489 -13.05 31.94 7.74
C PRO A 489 -13.22 31.35 6.33
N LEU A 490 -14.18 31.86 5.56
CA LEU A 490 -14.56 31.29 4.26
C LEU A 490 -13.44 31.27 3.21
N ASN A 491 -12.42 32.11 3.38
CA ASN A 491 -11.28 32.27 2.48
C ASN A 491 -10.02 31.52 2.94
N GLU A 492 -10.10 30.73 4.02
CA GLU A 492 -8.98 29.90 4.44
C GLU A 492 -8.95 28.58 3.65
N SER A 493 -7.77 28.22 3.18
CA SER A 493 -7.49 27.00 2.42
C SER A 493 -6.54 26.09 3.17
N PHE A 494 -6.69 24.77 3.01
CA PHE A 494 -5.95 23.77 3.75
C PHE A 494 -5.22 22.79 2.84
N TYR A 495 -3.93 22.58 3.08
CA TYR A 495 -3.04 21.73 2.28
C TYR A 495 -2.27 20.72 3.13
N GLY A 496 -1.85 19.61 2.54
CA GLY A 496 -1.03 18.58 3.21
C GLY A 496 -1.85 17.32 3.53
N PHE A 497 -1.87 16.93 4.80
CA PHE A 497 -2.48 15.70 5.34
C PHE A 497 -1.81 14.39 4.90
N GLY A 498 -0.56 14.45 4.44
CA GLY A 498 0.16 13.34 3.81
C GLY A 498 -0.03 13.33 2.29
N GLU A 499 0.13 12.16 1.70
CA GLU A 499 -0.19 11.93 0.29
C GLU A 499 -1.71 11.84 0.09
N ARG A 500 -2.30 12.70 -0.75
CA ARG A 500 -3.75 12.75 -1.00
C ARG A 500 -4.09 12.79 -2.49
N TYR A 501 -5.04 11.94 -2.88
CA TYR A 501 -5.42 11.70 -4.27
C TYR A 501 -6.67 12.46 -4.70
N ASN A 502 -7.49 12.89 -3.73
CA ASN A 502 -8.78 13.55 -3.98
C ASN A 502 -8.63 15.01 -4.44
N ALA A 503 -7.75 15.78 -3.80
CA ALA A 503 -7.57 17.20 -4.04
C ALA A 503 -6.25 17.70 -3.43
N VAL A 504 -5.71 18.80 -3.98
CA VAL A 504 -4.58 19.52 -3.37
C VAL A 504 -5.04 20.40 -2.21
N GLU A 505 -6.19 21.05 -2.35
CA GLU A 505 -6.86 21.88 -1.33
C GLU A 505 -8.02 21.10 -0.70
N GLN A 506 -8.13 21.11 0.62
CA GLN A 506 -8.97 20.16 1.36
C GLN A 506 -10.23 20.76 2.01
N ARG A 507 -10.49 22.08 1.89
CA ARG A 507 -11.70 22.69 2.43
C ARG A 507 -12.95 22.04 1.83
N GLY A 508 -13.88 21.69 2.70
CA GLY A 508 -15.13 20.99 2.38
C GLY A 508 -15.01 19.47 2.39
N ASN A 509 -13.82 18.91 2.61
CA ASN A 509 -13.62 17.47 2.74
C ASN A 509 -13.57 17.02 4.21
N ILE A 510 -13.81 15.73 4.41
CA ILE A 510 -13.49 15.03 5.64
C ILE A 510 -12.25 14.19 5.37
N ILE A 511 -11.21 14.37 6.17
CA ILE A 511 -9.92 13.73 6.00
C ILE A 511 -9.56 13.01 7.30
N ASP A 512 -9.10 11.78 7.20
CA ASP A 512 -8.57 11.03 8.33
C ASP A 512 -7.14 10.55 8.10
N CYS A 513 -6.46 10.25 9.20
CA CYS A 513 -5.10 9.73 9.18
C CYS A 513 -5.09 8.28 9.66
N TYR A 514 -5.26 7.39 8.68
CA TYR A 514 -5.32 5.95 8.84
C TYR A 514 -4.65 5.29 7.63
N VAL A 515 -3.44 4.76 7.82
CA VAL A 515 -2.69 4.05 6.78
C VAL A 515 -3.57 2.91 6.22
N TYR A 516 -3.78 2.90 4.90
CA TYR A 516 -4.68 1.92 4.28
C TYR A 516 -4.28 1.58 2.85
N ASN A 517 -4.29 0.27 2.53
CA ASN A 517 -4.10 -0.20 1.17
C ASN A 517 -5.42 -0.11 0.38
N GLN A 518 -5.65 1.04 -0.27
CA GLN A 518 -6.74 1.21 -1.21
C GLN A 518 -6.26 0.94 -2.64
N TYR A 519 -6.49 -0.28 -3.13
CA TYR A 519 -6.09 -0.68 -4.49
C TYR A 519 -6.89 0.07 -5.55
N ARG A 520 -6.24 1.05 -6.21
CA ARG A 520 -6.79 1.97 -7.21
C ARG A 520 -7.90 2.87 -6.64
N ASP A 521 -8.22 3.93 -7.38
CA ASP A 521 -9.36 4.81 -7.08
C ASP A 521 -9.38 5.27 -5.61
N GLN A 522 -8.25 5.80 -5.13
CA GLN A 522 -7.93 6.02 -3.72
C GLN A 522 -8.92 6.93 -2.98
N GLY A 523 -9.53 7.90 -3.68
CA GLY A 523 -10.43 8.88 -3.06
C GLY A 523 -9.71 9.65 -1.95
N THR A 524 -10.33 9.72 -0.76
CA THR A 524 -9.72 10.35 0.42
C THR A 524 -8.78 9.42 1.20
N ARG A 525 -8.78 8.11 0.90
CA ARG A 525 -7.91 7.11 1.52
C ARG A 525 -6.49 7.24 0.95
N THR A 526 -5.51 6.76 1.69
CA THR A 526 -4.11 6.84 1.29
C THR A 526 -3.23 5.83 2.02
N TYR A 527 -2.13 5.46 1.37
CA TYR A 527 -1.07 4.66 1.95
C TYR A 527 -0.26 5.47 2.98
N MET A 528 -0.22 6.80 2.84
CA MET A 528 0.68 7.67 3.59
C MET A 528 0.02 8.94 4.13
N PRO A 529 -0.93 8.82 5.08
CA PRO A 529 -1.52 9.97 5.73
C PRO A 529 -0.58 10.58 6.77
N VAL A 530 -0.68 11.89 7.01
CA VAL A 530 0.04 12.59 8.08
C VAL A 530 -0.93 13.56 8.77
N PRO A 531 -0.98 13.64 10.11
CA PRO A 531 -1.87 14.56 10.82
C PRO A 531 -1.29 15.97 10.88
N PHE A 532 -0.83 16.48 9.74
CA PHE A 532 -0.21 17.79 9.56
C PHE A 532 -0.82 18.50 8.35
N TYR A 533 -1.18 19.76 8.52
CA TYR A 533 -1.67 20.60 7.42
C TYR A 533 -1.08 22.01 7.47
N ILE A 534 -1.15 22.71 6.35
CA ILE A 534 -0.76 24.11 6.17
C ILE A 534 -2.00 24.91 5.80
N SER A 535 -2.21 26.03 6.49
CA SER A 535 -3.28 26.99 6.24
C SER A 535 -2.77 28.18 5.43
N SER A 536 -3.62 28.70 4.53
CA SER A 536 -3.37 29.97 3.82
C SER A 536 -3.30 31.19 4.73
N LEU A 537 -3.66 31.08 6.01
CA LEU A 537 -3.55 32.17 6.97
C LEU A 537 -2.11 32.39 7.48
N GLY A 538 -1.17 31.48 7.21
CA GLY A 538 0.24 31.63 7.60
C GLY A 538 0.62 30.81 8.84
N TYR A 539 0.04 29.61 8.96
CA TYR A 539 0.43 28.62 9.96
C TYR A 539 0.30 27.21 9.40
N GLY A 540 0.99 26.24 10.01
CA GLY A 540 0.70 24.83 9.83
C GLY A 540 0.55 24.15 11.18
N LEU A 541 -0.35 23.17 11.27
CA LEU A 541 -0.71 22.53 12.53
C LEU A 541 -0.49 21.02 12.41
N VAL A 542 0.26 20.46 13.37
CA VAL A 542 0.44 19.01 13.54
C VAL A 542 -0.22 18.54 14.81
N VAL A 543 -0.92 17.41 14.74
CA VAL A 543 -1.35 16.65 15.92
C VAL A 543 -0.28 15.60 16.21
N ASN A 544 0.38 15.71 17.35
CA ASN A 544 1.45 14.80 17.74
C ASN A 544 0.86 13.50 18.32
N THR A 545 0.48 12.59 17.43
CA THR A 545 -0.06 11.28 17.77
C THR A 545 0.20 10.28 16.66
N ASN A 546 0.44 9.02 17.03
CA ASN A 546 0.49 7.89 16.10
C ASN A 546 -0.90 7.25 15.88
N ARG A 547 -1.92 7.68 16.63
CA ARG A 547 -3.26 7.08 16.57
C ARG A 547 -4.12 7.72 15.49
N TYR A 548 -5.28 7.12 15.27
CA TYR A 548 -6.30 7.64 14.38
C TYR A 548 -6.65 9.10 14.70
N THR A 549 -6.63 9.95 13.67
CA THR A 549 -7.15 11.32 13.72
C THR A 549 -8.13 11.55 12.59
N HIS A 550 -9.07 12.46 12.81
CA HIS A 550 -10.13 12.77 11.88
C HIS A 550 -10.38 14.28 11.87
N PHE A 551 -10.42 14.85 10.67
CA PHE A 551 -10.51 16.28 10.40
C PHE A 551 -11.78 16.55 9.59
N ASP A 552 -12.72 17.28 10.17
CA ASP A 552 -13.85 17.87 9.45
C ASP A 552 -13.46 19.31 9.08
N ILE A 553 -13.16 19.51 7.80
CA ILE A 553 -12.55 20.76 7.31
C ILE A 553 -13.65 21.59 6.64
N ALA A 554 -14.42 22.35 7.41
CA ALA A 554 -15.54 23.13 6.92
C ALA A 554 -16.58 22.32 6.10
N HIS A 555 -16.70 21.02 6.39
CA HIS A 555 -17.64 20.12 5.72
C HIS A 555 -19.01 20.20 6.40
N SER A 556 -19.08 19.89 7.70
CA SER A 556 -20.33 19.92 8.46
C SER A 556 -20.82 21.34 8.75
N LEU A 557 -19.92 22.25 9.10
CA LEU A 557 -20.18 23.67 9.32
C LEU A 557 -19.17 24.50 8.54
N LYS A 558 -19.64 25.46 7.74
CA LYS A 558 -18.79 26.18 6.77
C LYS A 558 -17.72 27.07 7.40
N ASP A 559 -17.82 27.32 8.69
CA ASP A 559 -16.98 28.19 9.51
C ASP A 559 -16.25 27.44 10.64
N ALA A 560 -16.25 26.10 10.61
CA ALA A 560 -15.59 25.26 11.62
C ALA A 560 -14.58 24.27 11.04
N MET A 561 -13.44 24.13 11.73
CA MET A 561 -12.48 23.04 11.57
C MET A 561 -12.48 22.21 12.85
N SER A 562 -12.93 20.95 12.77
CA SER A 562 -12.96 20.05 13.93
C SER A 562 -11.89 18.97 13.79
N ILE A 563 -11.08 18.82 14.84
CA ILE A 563 -10.03 17.80 14.92
C ILE A 563 -10.42 16.81 16.00
N LYS A 564 -10.65 15.54 15.63
CA LYS A 564 -10.88 14.43 16.56
C LYS A 564 -9.60 13.57 16.65
N ILE A 565 -9.18 13.27 17.86
CA ILE A 565 -7.93 12.58 18.21
C ILE A 565 -8.27 11.36 19.06
N ARG A 566 -7.88 10.17 18.61
CA ARG A 566 -7.97 8.94 19.41
C ARG A 566 -6.89 8.95 20.50
N MET A 567 -7.31 8.66 21.74
CA MET A 567 -6.50 8.53 22.95
C MET A 567 -6.52 7.06 23.42
N SER A 568 -5.56 6.67 24.28
CA SER A 568 -5.51 5.33 24.89
C SER A 568 -5.48 5.40 26.41
N GLU A 569 -5.83 4.31 27.09
CA GLU A 569 -5.78 4.23 28.56
C GLU A 569 -4.39 4.50 29.15
N LYS A 570 -3.32 4.23 28.38
CA LYS A 570 -1.92 4.45 28.78
C LYS A 570 -1.45 5.88 28.54
N GLU A 571 -2.00 6.55 27.54
CA GLU A 571 -1.59 7.89 27.12
C GLU A 571 -2.80 8.82 27.12
N GLN A 572 -2.94 9.54 28.23
CA GLN A 572 -4.02 10.49 28.49
C GLN A 572 -3.58 11.95 28.31
N SER A 573 -2.51 12.14 27.54
CA SER A 573 -1.98 13.43 27.15
C SER A 573 -1.74 13.48 25.65
N THR A 574 -1.98 14.61 25.01
CA THR A 574 -1.60 14.84 23.62
C THR A 574 -1.15 16.28 23.42
N SER A 575 -0.44 16.53 22.34
CA SER A 575 0.05 17.86 21.99
C SER A 575 -0.29 18.21 20.55
N ILE A 576 -0.62 19.48 20.35
CA ILE A 576 -0.81 20.08 19.04
C ILE A 576 0.17 21.22 18.93
N THR A 577 0.89 21.27 17.81
CA THR A 577 1.87 22.32 17.56
C THR A 577 1.49 23.05 16.29
N ALA A 578 1.39 24.38 16.39
CA ALA A 578 1.27 25.29 15.27
C ALA A 578 2.64 25.92 14.97
N PHE A 579 3.14 25.70 13.76
CA PHE A 579 4.28 26.38 13.18
C PHE A 579 3.78 27.63 12.47
N LEU A 580 4.41 28.78 12.71
CA LEU A 580 3.94 30.08 12.21
C LEU A 580 4.88 30.60 11.14
N GLY A 581 4.34 31.21 10.08
CA GLY A 581 5.12 31.79 8.99
C GLY A 581 4.59 31.41 7.60
N THR A 582 5.43 31.63 6.59
CA THR A 582 5.13 31.23 5.21
C THR A 582 5.07 29.71 5.07
N PRO A 583 4.41 29.15 4.04
CA PRO A 583 4.34 27.70 3.84
C PRO A 583 5.71 26.99 3.84
N LYS A 584 6.76 27.66 3.34
CA LYS A 584 8.13 27.10 3.34
C LYS A 584 8.73 27.03 4.74
N GLU A 585 8.61 28.12 5.52
CA GLU A 585 9.08 28.18 6.91
C GLU A 585 8.34 27.17 7.80
N VAL A 586 7.03 26.99 7.54
CA VAL A 586 6.19 25.99 8.20
C VAL A 586 6.70 24.57 7.95
N ILE A 587 6.98 24.20 6.69
CA ILE A 587 7.51 22.86 6.36
C ILE A 587 8.93 22.68 6.90
N GLU A 588 9.78 23.70 6.78
CA GLU A 588 11.13 23.67 7.31
C GLU A 588 11.13 23.45 8.83
N SER A 589 10.26 24.13 9.55
CA SER A 589 10.07 23.97 10.99
C SER A 589 9.53 22.60 11.35
N TYR A 590 8.48 22.14 10.64
CA TYR A 590 7.89 20.82 10.83
C TYR A 590 8.91 19.69 10.63
N THR A 591 9.65 19.69 9.52
CA THR A 591 10.67 18.67 9.21
C THR A 591 11.89 18.78 10.14
N SER A 592 12.21 19.95 10.68
CA SER A 592 13.25 20.08 11.70
C SER A 592 12.89 19.36 13.01
N LYS A 593 11.59 19.15 13.28
CA LYS A 593 11.09 18.43 14.47
C LYS A 593 10.80 16.96 14.20
N THR A 594 10.29 16.62 13.02
CA THR A 594 9.90 15.23 12.68
C THR A 594 10.98 14.47 11.90
N GLY A 595 12.09 15.15 11.56
CA GLY A 595 13.26 14.60 10.88
C GLY A 595 13.38 15.12 9.44
N LYS A 596 14.61 15.45 9.03
CA LYS A 596 14.87 16.01 7.70
C LYS A 596 14.79 14.92 6.62
N PRO A 597 14.32 15.25 5.41
CA PRO A 597 14.28 14.29 4.31
C PRO A 597 15.65 13.69 4.02
N VAL A 598 15.76 12.37 4.03
CA VAL A 598 17.00 11.67 3.69
C VAL A 598 17.28 11.83 2.20
N LEU A 599 18.47 12.32 1.84
CA LEU A 599 18.88 12.48 0.45
C LEU A 599 19.08 11.11 -0.21
N PRO A 600 18.32 10.76 -1.27
CA PRO A 600 18.59 9.56 -2.06
C PRO A 600 20.00 9.58 -2.68
N PRO A 601 20.61 8.42 -2.91
CA PRO A 601 21.81 8.31 -3.74
C PRO A 601 21.57 8.91 -5.13
N VAL A 602 22.61 9.46 -5.76
CA VAL A 602 22.48 10.19 -7.04
C VAL A 602 21.83 9.34 -8.15
N TRP A 603 22.12 8.03 -8.19
CA TRP A 603 21.55 7.10 -9.17
C TRP A 603 20.03 6.97 -9.07
N ALA A 604 19.43 7.27 -7.92
CA ALA A 604 17.97 7.25 -7.73
C ALA A 604 17.27 8.35 -8.55
N PHE A 605 17.99 9.41 -8.97
CA PHE A 605 17.42 10.50 -9.74
C PHE A 605 17.48 10.29 -11.26
N GLY A 606 17.99 9.15 -11.76
CA GLY A 606 17.81 8.78 -13.17
C GLY A 606 16.42 8.16 -13.44
N PRO A 607 16.15 7.70 -14.68
CA PRO A 607 14.98 6.89 -15.04
C PRO A 607 15.08 5.45 -14.49
N TRP A 608 13.96 4.94 -13.97
CA TRP A 608 13.85 3.60 -13.40
C TRP A 608 13.04 2.68 -14.31
N MET A 609 13.46 1.42 -14.36
CA MET A 609 12.82 0.38 -15.12
C MET A 609 12.27 -0.72 -14.19
N SER A 610 10.99 -1.03 -14.32
CA SER A 610 10.35 -2.09 -13.54
C SER A 610 9.24 -2.78 -14.33
N SER A 611 9.05 -4.07 -14.07
CA SER A 611 7.84 -4.82 -14.42
C SER A 611 7.73 -6.04 -13.52
N ASN A 612 6.52 -6.37 -13.08
CA ASN A 612 6.28 -7.64 -12.38
C ASN A 612 6.47 -8.85 -13.32
N ASN A 613 6.46 -8.66 -14.65
CA ASN A 613 6.68 -9.75 -15.62
C ASN A 613 8.15 -10.19 -15.75
N TRP A 614 9.11 -9.45 -15.17
CA TRP A 614 10.53 -9.79 -15.25
C TRP A 614 10.91 -10.82 -14.20
N ASP A 615 10.69 -12.08 -14.56
CA ASP A 615 10.65 -13.22 -13.66
C ASP A 615 11.82 -14.21 -13.84
N ARG A 616 12.82 -13.82 -14.65
CA ARG A 616 14.02 -14.62 -14.97
C ARG A 616 15.19 -13.76 -15.48
N ASP A 617 16.41 -14.31 -15.38
CA ASP A 617 17.67 -13.69 -15.83
C ASP A 617 17.61 -13.30 -17.32
N SER A 618 17.23 -14.24 -18.19
CA SER A 618 17.27 -14.03 -19.65
C SER A 618 16.36 -12.91 -20.13
N LEU A 619 15.17 -12.78 -19.54
CA LEU A 619 14.24 -11.70 -19.82
C LEU A 619 14.81 -10.37 -19.32
N THR A 620 15.34 -10.35 -18.10
CA THR A 620 15.97 -9.16 -17.51
C THR A 620 17.11 -8.63 -18.39
N ARG A 621 18.01 -9.50 -18.85
CA ARG A 621 19.10 -9.13 -19.77
C ARG A 621 18.58 -8.60 -21.09
N SER A 622 17.56 -9.25 -21.68
CA SER A 622 16.91 -8.79 -22.91
C SER A 622 16.34 -7.37 -22.77
N GLU A 623 15.71 -7.03 -21.65
CA GLU A 623 15.17 -5.68 -21.44
C GLU A 623 16.28 -4.62 -21.23
N VAL A 624 17.41 -5.00 -20.63
CA VAL A 624 18.62 -4.13 -20.56
C VAL A 624 19.25 -3.93 -21.94
N GLU A 625 19.36 -4.99 -22.75
CA GLU A 625 19.86 -4.91 -24.13
C GLU A 625 19.00 -3.96 -24.98
N LYS A 626 17.68 -4.07 -24.90
CA LYS A 626 16.75 -3.15 -25.58
C LYS A 626 16.88 -1.71 -25.06
N THR A 627 17.04 -1.52 -23.75
CA THR A 627 17.27 -0.20 -23.15
C THR A 627 18.50 0.48 -23.78
N ASN A 628 19.59 -0.28 -23.93
CA ASN A 628 20.81 0.17 -24.59
C ASN A 628 20.61 0.41 -26.10
N GLU A 629 19.95 -0.50 -26.81
CA GLU A 629 19.63 -0.37 -28.24
C GLU A 629 18.86 0.94 -28.53
N TYR A 630 17.87 1.24 -27.71
CA TYR A 630 17.03 2.42 -27.85
C TYR A 630 17.64 3.69 -27.27
N GLN A 631 18.85 3.66 -26.68
CA GLN A 631 19.47 4.81 -26.03
C GLN A 631 18.56 5.43 -24.95
N ILE A 632 18.05 4.57 -24.06
CA ILE A 632 17.31 4.98 -22.86
C ILE A 632 18.26 4.92 -21.67
N PRO A 633 18.53 6.03 -20.97
CA PRO A 633 19.59 6.08 -19.96
C PRO A 633 19.05 5.70 -18.57
N ALA A 634 18.54 4.48 -18.42
CA ALA A 634 18.05 4.00 -17.12
C ALA A 634 19.20 3.84 -16.11
N THR A 635 18.93 4.09 -14.83
CA THR A 635 19.92 3.97 -13.73
C THR A 635 19.50 2.98 -12.65
N VAL A 636 18.23 2.57 -12.61
CA VAL A 636 17.70 1.63 -11.61
C VAL A 636 16.82 0.59 -12.29
N LEU A 637 17.01 -0.67 -11.91
CA LEU A 637 16.15 -1.79 -12.26
C LEU A 637 15.52 -2.37 -10.99
N VAL A 638 14.20 -2.57 -11.01
CA VAL A 638 13.47 -3.21 -9.89
C VAL A 638 12.99 -4.59 -10.32
N LEU A 639 13.35 -5.62 -9.54
CA LEU A 639 12.84 -6.99 -9.71
C LEU A 639 11.83 -7.30 -8.62
N GLU A 640 10.60 -7.65 -9.02
CA GLU A 640 9.55 -8.07 -8.09
C GLU A 640 9.41 -9.58 -8.02
N GLN A 641 9.17 -10.23 -9.16
CA GLN A 641 8.96 -11.67 -9.26
C GLN A 641 10.29 -12.47 -9.28
N TRP A 642 11.21 -12.11 -8.39
CA TRP A 642 12.55 -12.71 -8.30
C TRP A 642 12.59 -13.96 -7.42
N SER A 643 11.66 -14.06 -6.46
CA SER A 643 11.75 -15.00 -5.35
C SER A 643 11.07 -16.35 -5.62
N ASP A 644 11.19 -17.27 -4.68
CA ASP A 644 10.43 -18.52 -4.61
C ASP A 644 8.92 -18.33 -4.32
N GLU A 645 8.47 -17.09 -4.10
CA GLU A 645 7.09 -16.70 -3.78
C GLU A 645 6.53 -17.34 -2.49
N ALA A 646 7.42 -17.82 -1.62
CA ALA A 646 7.11 -18.44 -0.34
C ALA A 646 7.90 -17.82 0.82
N THR A 647 9.21 -17.68 0.66
CA THR A 647 10.12 -17.13 1.67
C THR A 647 10.43 -15.66 1.47
N TYR A 648 10.38 -15.18 0.22
CA TYR A 648 10.76 -13.82 -0.18
C TYR A 648 12.21 -13.45 0.15
N TYR A 649 13.07 -14.45 0.34
CA TYR A 649 14.52 -14.24 0.42
C TYR A 649 15.32 -15.27 -0.37
N MET A 650 14.67 -16.31 -0.92
CA MET A 650 15.29 -17.27 -1.84
C MET A 650 14.87 -16.97 -3.28
N PHE A 651 15.81 -17.10 -4.22
CA PHE A 651 15.50 -17.00 -5.65
C PHE A 651 14.63 -18.18 -6.11
N ASN A 652 13.81 -17.92 -7.13
CA ASN A 652 13.03 -18.97 -7.77
C ASN A 652 13.93 -20.08 -8.35
N ASP A 653 13.49 -21.34 -8.28
CA ASP A 653 14.21 -22.54 -8.71
C ASP A 653 15.56 -22.85 -8.03
N ALA A 654 16.03 -22.03 -7.08
CA ALA A 654 17.24 -22.30 -6.32
C ALA A 654 17.08 -23.59 -5.49
N GLN A 655 18.14 -24.38 -5.42
CA GLN A 655 18.19 -25.64 -4.68
C GLN A 655 19.11 -25.49 -3.48
N TYR A 656 18.65 -25.95 -2.32
CA TYR A 656 19.38 -25.81 -1.07
C TYR A 656 18.87 -26.83 -0.04
N GLU A 657 19.75 -27.19 0.89
CA GLU A 657 19.36 -27.98 2.05
C GLU A 657 18.44 -27.18 2.97
N VAL A 658 17.43 -27.82 3.54
CA VAL A 658 16.51 -27.13 4.47
C VAL A 658 17.24 -26.84 5.78
N LYS A 659 17.30 -25.58 6.18
CA LYS A 659 17.87 -25.15 7.46
C LYS A 659 16.77 -24.84 8.47
N GLY A 660 16.84 -25.48 9.62
CA GLY A 660 15.94 -25.25 10.76
C GLY A 660 16.54 -24.32 11.81
N ASN A 661 15.80 -24.08 12.91
CA ASN A 661 16.28 -23.40 14.11
C ASN A 661 16.83 -21.96 13.90
N GLY A 662 16.29 -21.24 12.91
CA GLY A 662 16.62 -19.84 12.69
C GLY A 662 17.90 -19.59 11.90
N GLU A 663 18.56 -20.62 11.38
CA GLU A 663 19.77 -20.47 10.58
C GLU A 663 19.50 -19.78 9.23
N SER A 664 20.58 -19.25 8.64
CA SER A 664 20.57 -18.53 7.37
C SER A 664 21.48 -19.20 6.34
N HIS A 665 21.13 -19.00 5.08
CA HIS A 665 21.89 -19.50 3.93
C HIS A 665 22.85 -18.43 3.41
N THR A 666 24.03 -18.88 2.97
CA THR A 666 24.96 -18.09 2.18
C THR A 666 24.80 -18.44 0.71
N TYR A 667 25.20 -17.54 -0.20
CA TYR A 667 25.09 -17.78 -1.65
C TYR A 667 25.78 -19.08 -2.10
N SER A 668 26.92 -19.43 -1.51
CA SER A 668 27.69 -20.63 -1.85
C SER A 668 27.07 -21.95 -1.39
N GLU A 669 26.07 -21.91 -0.49
CA GLU A 669 25.33 -23.10 -0.04
C GLU A 669 24.13 -23.43 -0.94
N MET A 670 23.85 -22.58 -1.93
CA MET A 670 22.75 -22.73 -2.87
C MET A 670 23.25 -23.12 -4.25
N GLU A 671 22.51 -23.97 -4.94
CA GLU A 671 22.73 -24.34 -6.33
C GLU A 671 21.66 -23.67 -7.22
N PHE A 672 22.13 -23.07 -8.31
CA PHE A 672 21.30 -22.37 -9.29
C PHE A 672 21.33 -23.15 -10.61
N PRO A 673 20.29 -23.92 -10.93
CA PRO A 673 20.32 -24.78 -12.11
C PRO A 673 20.27 -23.97 -13.41
N GLU A 674 21.03 -24.39 -14.42
CA GLU A 674 21.08 -23.74 -15.74
C GLU A 674 19.70 -23.63 -16.43
N TRP A 675 18.80 -24.60 -16.19
CA TRP A 675 17.44 -24.58 -16.72
C TRP A 675 16.48 -23.67 -15.93
N GLY A 676 16.88 -23.23 -14.74
CA GLY A 676 16.06 -22.44 -13.83
C GLY A 676 15.94 -20.98 -14.26
N ARG A 677 15.06 -20.24 -13.58
CA ARG A 677 14.83 -18.82 -13.86
C ARG A 677 16.01 -17.92 -13.55
N TRP A 678 16.80 -18.27 -12.54
CA TRP A 678 17.94 -17.49 -12.07
C TRP A 678 19.19 -18.36 -11.98
N PRO A 679 19.84 -18.70 -13.11
CA PRO A 679 20.98 -19.61 -13.14
C PRO A 679 22.27 -19.00 -12.57
N ASP A 680 22.40 -17.67 -12.55
CA ASP A 680 23.52 -16.96 -11.92
C ASP A 680 23.10 -15.55 -11.44
N PRO A 681 22.38 -15.44 -10.31
CA PRO A 681 21.95 -14.13 -9.79
C PRO A 681 23.09 -13.14 -9.58
N LYS A 682 24.25 -13.62 -9.10
CA LYS A 682 25.42 -12.78 -8.88
C LYS A 682 25.95 -12.22 -10.21
N GLY A 683 26.12 -13.07 -11.22
CA GLY A 683 26.54 -12.64 -12.56
C GLY A 683 25.49 -11.77 -13.27
N LEU A 684 24.20 -11.86 -12.91
CA LEU A 684 23.19 -10.90 -13.35
C LEU A 684 23.45 -9.53 -12.75
N PHE A 685 23.63 -9.43 -11.43
CA PHE A 685 23.83 -8.13 -10.78
C PHE A 685 25.15 -7.47 -11.18
N GLU A 686 26.23 -8.24 -11.36
CA GLU A 686 27.47 -7.74 -11.97
C GLU A 686 27.21 -7.18 -13.37
N TYR A 687 26.44 -7.87 -14.21
CA TYR A 687 26.06 -7.36 -15.54
C TYR A 687 25.19 -6.09 -15.47
N LEU A 688 24.27 -5.99 -14.52
CA LEU A 688 23.46 -4.77 -14.33
C LEU A 688 24.38 -3.60 -13.95
N HIS A 689 25.31 -3.80 -13.01
CA HIS A 689 26.27 -2.78 -12.58
C HIS A 689 27.20 -2.35 -13.72
N ASP A 690 27.69 -3.29 -14.55
CA ASP A 690 28.50 -3.00 -15.74
C ASP A 690 27.73 -2.17 -16.80
N ASN A 691 26.40 -2.23 -16.79
CA ASN A 691 25.51 -1.42 -17.62
C ASN A 691 25.04 -0.13 -16.92
N GLY A 692 25.64 0.25 -15.79
CA GLY A 692 25.31 1.48 -15.06
C GLY A 692 23.97 1.45 -14.33
N LEU A 693 23.41 0.25 -14.09
CA LEU A 693 22.14 0.07 -13.38
C LEU A 693 22.39 -0.34 -11.93
N LYS A 694 21.57 0.18 -11.02
CA LYS A 694 21.43 -0.29 -9.64
C LYS A 694 20.21 -1.20 -9.53
N VAL A 695 20.22 -2.18 -8.63
CA VAL A 695 19.12 -3.15 -8.52
C VAL A 695 18.42 -3.13 -7.17
N LEU A 696 17.09 -3.02 -7.19
CA LEU A 696 16.23 -3.15 -6.01
C LEU A 696 15.42 -4.44 -6.09
N LEU A 697 15.32 -5.16 -4.98
CA LEU A 697 14.47 -6.35 -4.86
C LEU A 697 13.21 -6.05 -4.06
N TRP A 698 12.06 -6.51 -4.55
CA TRP A 698 10.79 -6.42 -3.82
C TRP A 698 10.82 -7.23 -2.52
N GLN A 699 10.19 -6.68 -1.47
CA GLN A 699 10.10 -7.25 -0.13
C GLN A 699 8.73 -6.96 0.51
N ILE A 700 8.39 -7.75 1.52
CA ILE A 700 7.14 -7.67 2.29
C ILE A 700 7.40 -8.06 3.76
N PRO A 701 6.73 -7.44 4.75
CA PRO A 701 6.98 -7.69 6.17
C PRO A 701 6.24 -8.91 6.76
N ILE A 702 5.88 -9.91 5.95
CA ILE A 702 5.04 -11.04 6.36
C ILE A 702 5.74 -12.38 6.18
N LYS A 703 5.35 -13.37 7.01
CA LYS A 703 5.59 -14.79 6.72
C LYS A 703 4.34 -15.38 6.07
N LYS A 704 4.44 -15.61 4.76
CA LYS A 704 3.30 -15.94 3.89
C LYS A 704 2.58 -17.21 4.31
N TYR A 705 1.26 -17.16 4.36
CA TYR A 705 0.42 -18.34 4.39
C TYR A 705 0.22 -18.89 2.97
N LEU A 706 0.48 -20.19 2.76
CA LEU A 706 0.41 -20.83 1.43
C LEU A 706 -0.86 -21.68 1.26
N ASN A 707 -2.00 -21.28 1.83
CA ASN A 707 -3.28 -21.99 1.67
C ASN A 707 -3.17 -23.49 1.96
N ARG A 708 -2.59 -23.85 3.12
CA ARG A 708 -2.35 -25.23 3.57
C ARG A 708 -1.33 -26.03 2.74
N GLN A 709 -0.64 -25.40 1.80
CA GLN A 709 0.50 -26.01 1.12
C GLN A 709 1.74 -25.99 2.00
N THR A 710 2.60 -26.97 1.75
CA THR A 710 3.87 -27.14 2.44
C THR A 710 4.99 -26.49 1.65
N HIS A 711 5.90 -25.83 2.34
CA HIS A 711 7.16 -25.37 1.77
C HIS A 711 8.24 -25.50 2.86
N PRO A 712 9.13 -26.52 2.78
CA PRO A 712 9.93 -26.95 3.93
C PRO A 712 10.71 -25.83 4.65
N GLN A 713 11.39 -24.96 3.91
CA GLN A 713 12.13 -23.84 4.51
C GLN A 713 11.21 -22.77 5.10
N LYS A 714 10.06 -22.52 4.46
CA LYS A 714 9.08 -21.56 4.95
C LYS A 714 8.45 -22.06 6.25
N ASP A 715 8.12 -23.35 6.30
CA ASP A 715 7.49 -24.00 7.46
C ASP A 715 8.48 -24.06 8.63
N ALA A 716 9.75 -24.35 8.37
CA ALA A 716 10.81 -24.31 9.39
C ALA A 716 11.00 -22.90 9.98
N ASP A 717 11.02 -21.88 9.13
CA ASP A 717 11.09 -20.49 9.57
C ASP A 717 9.84 -20.03 10.32
N GLU A 718 8.64 -20.39 9.84
CA GLU A 718 7.38 -20.04 10.50
C GLU A 718 7.34 -20.65 11.91
N LYS A 719 7.71 -21.93 12.04
CA LYS A 719 7.85 -22.59 13.33
C LYS A 719 8.82 -21.82 14.24
N TYR A 720 10.01 -21.48 13.75
CA TYR A 720 11.00 -20.75 14.54
C TYR A 720 10.51 -19.35 14.93
N MET A 721 9.84 -18.63 14.02
CA MET A 721 9.26 -17.31 14.25
C MET A 721 8.19 -17.35 15.34
N LEU A 722 7.36 -18.40 15.37
CA LEU A 722 6.34 -18.65 16.39
C LEU A 722 6.95 -19.03 17.74
N GLU A 723 7.91 -19.96 17.76
CA GLU A 723 8.58 -20.44 18.99
C GLU A 723 9.33 -19.33 19.73
N ASN A 724 9.88 -18.35 19.01
CA ASN A 724 10.62 -17.23 19.59
C ASN A 724 9.80 -15.94 19.74
N GLY A 725 8.51 -15.96 19.36
CA GLY A 725 7.64 -14.79 19.50
C GLY A 725 8.07 -13.57 18.66
N TYR A 726 8.62 -13.81 17.47
CA TYR A 726 9.04 -12.76 16.51
C TYR A 726 7.87 -12.15 15.71
N VAL A 727 6.65 -12.49 16.11
CA VAL A 727 5.39 -12.08 15.48
C VAL A 727 4.70 -11.03 16.33
N VAL A 728 3.91 -10.17 15.68
CA VAL A 728 2.89 -9.39 16.37
C VAL A 728 1.91 -10.34 17.06
N LYS A 729 1.39 -9.97 18.24
CA LYS A 729 0.50 -10.81 19.03
C LYS A 729 -0.86 -10.15 19.25
N LYS A 730 -1.87 -10.95 19.55
CA LYS A 730 -3.16 -10.52 20.08
C LYS A 730 -3.07 -10.33 21.60
N ASN A 731 -4.12 -9.78 22.21
CA ASN A 731 -4.18 -9.53 23.65
C ASN A 731 -4.12 -10.82 24.51
N ASP A 732 -4.50 -11.97 23.95
CA ASP A 732 -4.35 -13.30 24.58
C ASP A 732 -2.98 -13.96 24.33
N GLU A 733 -2.01 -13.15 23.87
CA GLU A 733 -0.65 -13.56 23.45
C GLU A 733 -0.60 -14.48 22.22
N ALA A 734 -1.74 -14.82 21.61
CA ALA A 734 -1.76 -15.62 20.40
C ALA A 734 -1.12 -14.86 19.22
N PRO A 735 -0.43 -15.55 18.29
CA PRO A 735 0.10 -14.94 17.07
C PRO A 735 -0.98 -14.17 16.28
N TYR A 736 -0.67 -12.96 15.86
CA TYR A 736 -1.48 -12.20 14.94
C TYR A 736 -1.30 -12.74 13.51
N ARG A 737 -2.43 -13.02 12.86
CA ARG A 737 -2.51 -13.37 11.44
C ARG A 737 -3.41 -12.36 10.75
N MET A 738 -3.03 -11.99 9.53
CA MET A 738 -3.77 -11.05 8.68
C MET A 738 -5.24 -11.50 8.54
N PRO A 739 -6.22 -10.73 9.04
CA PRO A 739 -7.62 -11.19 9.06
C PRO A 739 -8.29 -11.10 7.67
N GLU A 740 -7.83 -10.18 6.84
CA GLU A 740 -8.41 -9.88 5.53
C GLU A 740 -7.40 -9.24 4.57
N GLY A 741 -7.81 -9.05 3.32
CA GLY A 741 -7.03 -8.37 2.30
C GLY A 741 -5.87 -9.20 1.75
N TRP A 742 -4.86 -8.49 1.26
CA TRP A 742 -3.64 -9.08 0.69
C TRP A 742 -2.84 -9.81 1.78
N PHE A 743 -2.31 -11.00 1.47
CA PHE A 743 -1.60 -11.88 2.40
C PHE A 743 -2.40 -12.36 3.63
N LYS A 744 -3.72 -12.54 3.49
CA LYS A 744 -4.58 -13.15 4.52
C LYS A 744 -3.96 -14.41 5.16
N GLU A 745 -4.19 -14.59 6.46
CA GLU A 745 -3.65 -15.66 7.32
C GLU A 745 -2.11 -15.66 7.50
N SER A 746 -1.38 -14.78 6.82
CA SER A 746 0.07 -14.66 6.99
C SER A 746 0.40 -14.05 8.36
N LEU A 747 1.54 -14.43 8.93
CA LEU A 747 2.03 -13.84 10.17
C LEU A 747 2.70 -12.50 9.87
N LEU A 748 2.48 -11.51 10.73
CA LEU A 748 3.12 -10.20 10.63
C LEU A 748 4.38 -10.17 11.49
N MET A 749 5.50 -9.74 10.89
CA MET A 749 6.78 -9.58 11.57
C MET A 749 6.75 -8.43 12.58
N ASP A 750 7.27 -8.63 13.78
CA ASP A 750 7.43 -7.56 14.76
C ASP A 750 8.82 -6.89 14.62
N PHE A 751 8.88 -5.72 13.97
CA PHE A 751 10.12 -4.95 13.79
C PHE A 751 10.55 -4.16 15.05
N SER A 752 9.72 -4.10 16.08
CA SER A 752 10.12 -3.57 17.39
C SER A 752 11.05 -4.55 18.13
N ASN A 753 11.00 -5.84 17.77
CA ASN A 753 11.83 -6.88 18.37
C ASN A 753 13.23 -6.93 17.72
N GLN A 754 14.28 -6.70 18.51
CA GLN A 754 15.66 -6.65 18.02
C GLN A 754 16.18 -8.03 17.57
N GLU A 755 15.92 -9.09 18.31
CA GLU A 755 16.33 -10.47 17.95
C GLU A 755 15.61 -10.93 16.68
N ALA A 756 14.33 -10.56 16.55
CA ALA A 756 13.54 -10.81 15.37
C ALA A 756 14.14 -10.12 14.13
N LYS A 757 14.52 -8.84 14.23
CA LYS A 757 15.21 -8.11 13.14
C LYS A 757 16.52 -8.78 12.74
N GLU A 758 17.35 -9.17 13.70
CA GLU A 758 18.62 -9.85 13.44
C GLU A 758 18.42 -11.17 12.69
N TRP A 759 17.46 -11.99 13.14
CA TRP A 759 17.06 -13.21 12.45
C TRP A 759 16.58 -12.91 11.02
N TRP A 760 15.64 -11.97 10.87
CA TRP A 760 15.04 -11.62 9.59
C TRP A 760 16.09 -11.14 8.58
N PHE A 761 16.96 -10.21 8.98
CA PHE A 761 17.99 -9.64 8.10
C PHE A 761 19.16 -10.57 7.85
N SER A 762 19.49 -11.48 8.77
CA SER A 762 20.52 -12.50 8.52
C SER A 762 20.19 -13.35 7.27
N LYS A 763 18.91 -13.59 7.00
CA LYS A 763 18.42 -14.34 5.82
C LYS A 763 18.49 -13.55 4.51
N ARG A 764 18.48 -12.21 4.58
CA ARG A 764 18.56 -11.31 3.41
C ARG A 764 19.96 -10.79 3.17
N LYS A 765 20.89 -10.97 4.12
CA LYS A 765 22.27 -10.48 4.05
C LYS A 765 22.99 -10.89 2.77
N TYR A 766 22.85 -12.15 2.35
CA TYR A 766 23.52 -12.62 1.15
C TYR A 766 23.08 -11.87 -0.11
N LEU A 767 21.85 -11.32 -0.16
CA LEU A 767 21.36 -10.52 -1.29
C LEU A 767 22.22 -9.27 -1.51
N LEU A 768 22.57 -8.58 -0.42
CA LEU A 768 23.46 -7.42 -0.47
C LEU A 768 24.91 -7.82 -0.80
N GLU A 769 25.35 -9.00 -0.31
CA GLU A 769 26.68 -9.56 -0.60
C GLU A 769 26.87 -9.91 -2.09
N ILE A 770 25.81 -10.29 -2.80
CA ILE A 770 25.86 -10.63 -4.24
C ILE A 770 25.57 -9.46 -5.18
N GLY A 771 25.28 -8.26 -4.66
CA GLY A 771 25.20 -7.05 -5.48
C GLY A 771 23.90 -6.25 -5.40
N VAL A 772 22.90 -6.67 -4.63
CA VAL A 772 21.66 -5.87 -4.47
C VAL A 772 21.96 -4.51 -3.83
N ASP A 773 21.39 -3.43 -4.37
CA ASP A 773 21.65 -2.04 -3.95
C ASP A 773 20.57 -1.47 -3.01
N GLY A 774 19.48 -2.20 -2.82
CA GLY A 774 18.40 -1.81 -1.92
C GLY A 774 17.14 -2.64 -2.12
N PHE A 775 16.02 -2.17 -1.56
CA PHE A 775 14.78 -2.93 -1.54
C PHE A 775 13.57 -2.07 -1.90
N LYS A 776 12.67 -2.60 -2.75
CA LYS A 776 11.31 -2.08 -2.87
C LYS A 776 10.49 -2.70 -1.74
N THR A 777 10.33 -1.96 -0.64
CA THR A 777 9.65 -2.42 0.57
C THR A 777 8.17 -2.15 0.44
N ASP A 778 7.42 -3.13 -0.05
CA ASP A 778 5.99 -3.01 -0.32
C ASP A 778 5.15 -3.36 0.91
N GLY A 779 3.89 -2.95 0.91
CA GLY A 779 2.99 -3.12 2.03
C GLY A 779 3.34 -2.27 3.25
N GLY A 780 2.92 -2.74 4.43
CA GLY A 780 3.03 -2.03 5.70
C GLY A 780 1.68 -1.68 6.32
N GLU A 781 0.59 -1.76 5.56
CA GLU A 781 -0.77 -1.40 5.98
C GLU A 781 -1.51 -2.56 6.69
N PHE A 782 -0.77 -3.34 7.48
CA PHE A 782 -1.15 -4.70 7.88
C PHE A 782 -1.67 -4.85 9.31
N VAL A 783 -1.65 -3.80 10.13
CA VAL A 783 -2.05 -3.89 11.54
C VAL A 783 -3.55 -3.58 11.66
N PHE A 784 -4.34 -4.60 12.02
CA PHE A 784 -5.78 -4.51 12.27
C PHE A 784 -6.12 -5.03 13.67
N GLY A 785 -6.65 -4.17 14.53
CA GLY A 785 -6.97 -4.45 15.93
C GLY A 785 -6.28 -3.43 16.85
N ASP A 786 -7.05 -2.72 17.68
CA ASP A 786 -6.52 -1.66 18.56
C ASP A 786 -5.65 -2.28 19.67
N GLU A 787 -5.97 -3.51 20.08
CA GLU A 787 -5.42 -4.26 21.21
C GLU A 787 -4.24 -5.19 20.86
N LEU A 788 -3.77 -5.19 19.62
CA LEU A 788 -2.59 -5.96 19.23
C LEU A 788 -1.37 -5.53 20.07
N LEU A 789 -0.47 -6.47 20.34
CA LEU A 789 0.69 -6.29 21.21
C LEU A 789 1.99 -6.41 20.40
N PHE A 790 2.86 -5.41 20.55
CA PHE A 790 4.21 -5.36 20.01
C PHE A 790 5.24 -5.51 21.15
N SER A 791 6.44 -5.97 20.82
CA SER A 791 7.48 -6.29 21.81
C SER A 791 8.00 -5.08 22.59
N ASP A 792 7.87 -3.87 22.04
CA ASP A 792 8.23 -2.62 22.71
C ASP A 792 7.10 -2.04 23.60
N GLY A 793 5.97 -2.75 23.71
CA GLY A 793 4.84 -2.38 24.55
C GLY A 793 3.79 -1.50 23.89
N LYS A 794 3.99 -1.09 22.62
CA LYS A 794 2.98 -0.38 21.82
C LYS A 794 1.82 -1.30 21.44
N THR A 795 0.68 -0.67 21.19
CA THR A 795 -0.55 -1.35 20.79
C THR A 795 -0.95 -1.06 19.35
N GLY A 796 -1.85 -1.87 18.79
CA GLY A 796 -2.24 -1.78 17.39
C GLY A 796 -2.90 -0.46 16.98
N ASP A 797 -3.52 0.25 17.92
CA ASP A 797 -4.09 1.59 17.72
C ASP A 797 -3.05 2.67 17.33
N GLU A 798 -1.82 2.54 17.80
CA GLU A 798 -0.68 3.37 17.37
C GLU A 798 0.06 2.73 16.19
N MET A 799 0.28 1.42 16.28
CA MET A 799 1.11 0.69 15.33
C MET A 799 0.48 0.57 13.96
N ARG A 800 -0.83 0.75 13.81
CA ARG A 800 -1.41 0.83 12.47
C ARG A 800 -0.77 1.89 11.58
N ASN A 801 -0.54 3.07 12.15
CA ASN A 801 0.07 4.15 11.40
C ASN A 801 1.60 4.08 11.48
N LEU A 802 2.17 3.64 12.62
CA LEU A 802 3.62 3.63 12.83
C LEU A 802 4.35 2.44 12.19
N TYR A 803 3.70 1.28 12.09
CA TYR A 803 4.30 0.04 11.56
C TYR A 803 5.02 0.17 10.22
N PRO A 804 4.48 0.84 9.17
CA PRO A 804 5.22 1.01 7.93
C PRO A 804 6.56 1.72 8.15
N ASN A 805 6.62 2.73 9.02
CA ASN A 805 7.88 3.43 9.31
C ASN A 805 8.90 2.50 10.01
N ASP A 806 8.46 1.65 10.94
CA ASP A 806 9.34 0.68 11.61
C ASP A 806 9.87 -0.37 10.63
N TYR A 807 9.00 -0.90 9.77
CA TYR A 807 9.36 -1.85 8.72
C TYR A 807 10.38 -1.26 7.74
N ILE A 808 10.05 -0.11 7.15
CA ILE A 808 10.86 0.55 6.12
C ILE A 808 12.18 1.02 6.73
N GLY A 809 12.14 1.63 7.91
CA GLY A 809 13.32 2.11 8.62
C GLY A 809 14.29 0.98 8.98
N ALA A 810 13.78 -0.18 9.37
CA ALA A 810 14.61 -1.35 9.63
C ALA A 810 15.34 -1.86 8.37
N TYR A 811 14.63 -1.94 7.23
CA TYR A 811 15.23 -2.33 5.94
C TYR A 811 16.23 -1.30 5.42
N TYR A 812 15.88 -0.01 5.51
CA TYR A 812 16.77 1.07 5.09
C TYR A 812 18.04 1.06 5.92
N LYS A 813 17.95 1.00 7.25
CA LYS A 813 19.12 0.91 8.13
C LYS A 813 20.00 -0.29 7.78
N PHE A 814 19.39 -1.46 7.62
CA PHE A 814 20.12 -2.69 7.27
C PHE A 814 20.90 -2.55 5.95
N ALA A 815 20.25 -2.07 4.89
CA ALA A 815 20.89 -1.92 3.58
C ALA A 815 21.94 -0.79 3.59
N ASN A 816 21.61 0.34 4.20
CA ASN A 816 22.45 1.53 4.24
C ASN A 816 23.73 1.31 5.07
N ASP A 817 23.63 0.64 6.21
CA ASP A 817 24.80 0.27 7.02
C ASP A 817 25.71 -0.69 6.25
N PHE A 818 25.14 -1.67 5.53
CA PHE A 818 25.91 -2.63 4.73
C PHE A 818 26.61 -1.98 3.54
N LYS A 819 25.93 -1.04 2.86
CA LYS A 819 26.44 -0.34 1.66
C LYS A 819 27.13 0.99 1.97
N SER A 820 27.44 1.27 3.24
CA SER A 820 28.16 2.48 3.66
C SER A 820 27.53 3.79 3.16
N GLY A 821 26.19 3.87 3.17
CA GLY A 821 25.47 5.06 2.70
C GLY A 821 24.94 5.01 1.25
N ASP A 822 25.33 4.02 0.45
CA ASP A 822 24.92 3.89 -0.96
C ASP A 822 23.81 2.84 -1.16
N ALA A 823 22.76 2.90 -0.36
CA ALA A 823 21.57 2.05 -0.53
C ALA A 823 20.28 2.86 -0.37
N MET A 824 19.16 2.30 -0.81
CA MET A 824 17.85 2.91 -0.58
C MET A 824 16.73 1.90 -0.38
N THR A 825 15.63 2.40 0.19
CA THR A 825 14.31 1.78 0.09
C THR A 825 13.41 2.56 -0.85
N PHE A 826 12.46 1.87 -1.48
CA PHE A 826 11.37 2.48 -2.25
C PHE A 826 10.05 1.90 -1.73
N SER A 827 9.19 2.75 -1.16
CA SER A 827 8.09 2.32 -0.28
C SER A 827 6.77 3.04 -0.62
N ARG A 828 5.59 2.49 -0.30
CA ARG A 828 4.30 3.18 -0.53
C ARG A 828 3.62 3.68 0.73
N ALA A 829 3.76 2.93 1.81
CA ALA A 829 3.10 3.22 3.07
C ALA A 829 3.99 4.05 3.99
N GLY A 830 3.39 4.90 4.80
CA GLY A 830 4.10 5.68 5.79
C GLY A 830 3.18 6.53 6.64
N TYR A 831 3.76 7.23 7.61
CA TYR A 831 3.04 8.20 8.44
C TYR A 831 3.93 9.41 8.74
N MET A 832 3.66 10.15 9.81
CA MET A 832 4.57 11.18 10.32
C MET A 832 6.00 10.62 10.48
N GLY A 833 6.98 11.25 9.82
CA GLY A 833 8.38 10.81 9.81
C GLY A 833 8.78 9.95 8.60
N ALA A 834 7.86 9.64 7.67
CA ALA A 834 8.16 8.85 6.47
C ALA A 834 9.29 9.45 5.60
N GLN A 835 9.50 10.77 5.65
CA GLN A 835 10.59 11.45 4.95
C GLN A 835 12.00 11.07 5.44
N ASN A 836 12.10 10.43 6.61
CA ASN A 836 13.37 9.89 7.11
C ASN A 836 13.82 8.62 6.35
N PHE A 837 13.08 8.21 5.32
CA PHE A 837 13.41 7.14 4.39
C PHE A 837 13.49 7.71 2.97
N PRO A 838 14.41 7.19 2.13
CA PRO A 838 14.88 7.91 0.95
C PRO A 838 13.84 8.16 -0.14
N ALA A 839 12.93 7.22 -0.46
CA ALA A 839 11.94 7.47 -1.51
C ALA A 839 10.63 6.69 -1.33
N HIS A 840 9.54 7.28 -1.81
CA HIS A 840 8.18 6.72 -1.77
C HIS A 840 7.49 6.73 -3.13
N TRP A 841 6.48 5.88 -3.34
CA TRP A 841 5.64 5.88 -4.56
C TRP A 841 4.14 5.89 -4.27
N ALA A 842 3.38 6.40 -5.24
CA ALA A 842 1.93 6.61 -5.17
C ALA A 842 1.03 5.36 -5.18
N GLY A 843 1.58 4.18 -4.88
CA GLY A 843 0.84 2.93 -4.93
C GLY A 843 0.23 2.60 -6.30
N ASP A 844 -0.90 1.91 -6.26
CA ASP A 844 -1.42 1.14 -7.39
C ASP A 844 -2.53 1.91 -8.14
N GLU A 845 -2.34 2.22 -9.42
CA GLU A 845 -3.33 2.96 -10.23
C GLU A 845 -3.56 2.44 -11.66
N ARG A 846 -4.72 2.81 -12.22
CA ARG A 846 -5.13 2.45 -13.59
C ARG A 846 -4.41 3.30 -14.64
N SER A 847 -4.31 2.75 -15.84
CA SER A 847 -3.76 3.44 -17.01
C SER A 847 -4.76 4.41 -17.64
N THR A 848 -5.03 5.52 -16.96
CA THR A 848 -6.03 6.53 -17.38
C THR A 848 -5.55 7.95 -17.09
N PHE A 849 -6.05 8.94 -17.82
CA PHE A 849 -5.80 10.35 -17.53
C PHE A 849 -6.35 10.79 -16.16
N ASP A 850 -7.45 10.20 -15.68
CA ASP A 850 -7.98 10.54 -14.36
C ASP A 850 -7.06 10.05 -13.24
N ALA A 851 -6.48 8.85 -13.37
CA ALA A 851 -5.43 8.38 -12.46
C ALA A 851 -4.20 9.29 -12.51
N PHE A 852 -3.79 9.74 -13.69
CA PHE A 852 -2.69 10.70 -13.84
C PHE A 852 -2.98 12.01 -13.06
N LYS A 853 -4.19 12.57 -13.14
CA LYS A 853 -4.57 13.76 -12.35
C LYS A 853 -4.48 13.50 -10.83
N ARG A 854 -4.93 12.32 -10.38
CA ARG A 854 -4.88 11.92 -8.96
C ARG A 854 -3.43 11.74 -8.48
N SER A 855 -2.56 11.11 -9.28
CA SER A 855 -1.13 10.99 -8.97
C SER A 855 -0.45 12.35 -8.88
N LEU A 856 -0.83 13.30 -9.74
CA LEU A 856 -0.29 14.65 -9.69
C LEU A 856 -0.69 15.39 -8.39
N ALA A 857 -1.95 15.25 -7.95
CA ALA A 857 -2.38 15.76 -6.64
C ALA A 857 -1.63 15.08 -5.48
N ALA A 858 -1.42 13.76 -5.56
CA ALA A 858 -0.69 12.98 -4.57
C ALA A 858 0.77 13.45 -4.43
N GLY A 859 1.48 13.68 -5.53
CA GLY A 859 2.86 14.19 -5.50
C GLY A 859 2.98 15.58 -4.87
N ILE A 860 2.06 16.49 -5.20
CA ILE A 860 2.03 17.85 -4.62
C ILE A 860 1.73 17.80 -3.12
N THR A 861 0.71 17.03 -2.72
CA THR A 861 0.28 16.95 -1.30
C THR A 861 1.31 16.21 -0.43
N SER A 862 1.99 15.20 -0.99
CA SER A 862 3.13 14.53 -0.36
C SER A 862 4.26 15.54 -0.06
N GLY A 863 4.64 16.36 -1.05
CA GLY A 863 5.61 17.44 -0.86
C GLY A 863 5.17 18.48 0.19
N MET A 864 3.91 18.94 0.13
CA MET A 864 3.31 19.85 1.13
C MET A 864 3.30 19.27 2.56
N SER A 865 3.40 17.94 2.68
CA SER A 865 3.42 17.21 3.95
C SER A 865 4.83 16.86 4.42
N GLY A 866 5.87 17.40 3.76
CA GLY A 866 7.27 17.20 4.13
C GLY A 866 7.88 15.89 3.62
N ILE A 867 7.24 15.22 2.64
CA ILE A 867 7.69 13.94 2.06
C ILE A 867 8.07 14.18 0.58
N PRO A 868 9.31 14.62 0.29
CA PRO A 868 9.60 15.27 -0.98
C PRO A 868 10.14 14.35 -2.08
N PHE A 869 10.62 13.16 -1.72
CA PHE A 869 11.20 12.20 -2.66
C PHE A 869 10.15 11.16 -3.04
N TRP A 870 9.34 11.54 -4.02
CA TRP A 870 8.15 10.83 -4.44
C TRP A 870 8.24 10.42 -5.92
N GLY A 871 7.69 9.24 -6.22
CA GLY A 871 7.52 8.71 -7.57
C GLY A 871 6.12 8.15 -7.78
N TRP A 872 5.85 7.71 -9.01
CA TRP A 872 4.60 7.07 -9.37
C TRP A 872 4.84 6.13 -10.55
N ASP A 873 3.89 5.23 -10.77
CA ASP A 873 3.89 4.38 -11.96
C ASP A 873 3.38 5.17 -13.15
N LEU A 874 4.32 5.75 -13.92
CA LEU A 874 3.95 6.62 -15.04
C LEU A 874 3.02 5.88 -16.01
N ALA A 875 1.98 6.58 -16.45
CA ALA A 875 0.89 6.07 -17.29
C ALA A 875 0.04 4.95 -16.67
N GLY A 876 0.19 4.66 -15.36
CA GLY A 876 -0.53 3.62 -14.63
C GLY A 876 0.02 2.21 -14.88
N PHE A 877 0.10 1.39 -13.83
CA PHE A 877 0.63 0.02 -13.92
C PHE A 877 -0.44 -1.04 -14.24
N ASN A 878 -1.73 -0.71 -14.05
CA ASN A 878 -2.87 -1.63 -14.16
C ASN A 878 -3.87 -1.22 -15.26
N GLY A 879 -4.66 -2.18 -15.72
CA GLY A 879 -5.72 -2.00 -16.72
C GLY A 879 -5.24 -2.27 -18.14
N ASP A 880 -6.00 -1.78 -19.13
CA ASP A 880 -5.58 -1.83 -20.53
C ASP A 880 -4.23 -1.12 -20.71
N ILE A 881 -3.48 -1.52 -21.75
CA ILE A 881 -2.24 -0.81 -22.13
C ILE A 881 -2.56 0.67 -22.34
N PRO A 882 -1.77 1.60 -21.77
CA PRO A 882 -1.99 3.03 -21.97
C PRO A 882 -1.92 3.39 -23.45
N THR A 883 -2.71 4.39 -23.86
CA THR A 883 -2.55 4.98 -25.19
C THR A 883 -1.14 5.57 -25.33
N ALA A 884 -0.62 5.63 -26.55
CA ALA A 884 0.69 6.27 -26.78
C ALA A 884 0.68 7.74 -26.33
N GLU A 885 -0.47 8.41 -26.42
CA GLU A 885 -0.66 9.76 -25.89
C GLU A 885 -0.49 9.79 -24.36
N LEU A 886 -1.26 9.00 -23.61
CA LEU A 886 -1.14 8.94 -22.15
C LEU A 886 0.30 8.60 -21.72
N TYR A 887 0.94 7.66 -22.41
CA TYR A 887 2.30 7.24 -22.10
C TYR A 887 3.32 8.37 -22.27
N VAL A 888 3.31 9.08 -23.41
CA VAL A 888 4.25 10.18 -23.67
C VAL A 888 3.96 11.39 -22.76
N ARG A 889 2.69 11.74 -22.51
CA ARG A 889 2.33 12.80 -21.55
C ARG A 889 2.81 12.48 -20.14
N SER A 890 2.65 11.22 -19.71
CA SER A 890 3.12 10.75 -18.40
C SER A 890 4.64 10.76 -18.31
N ALA A 891 5.34 10.29 -19.35
CA ALA A 891 6.81 10.33 -19.40
C ALA A 891 7.35 11.76 -19.35
N ALA A 892 6.68 12.69 -20.04
CA ALA A 892 7.02 14.11 -20.01
C ALA A 892 6.91 14.70 -18.59
N MET A 893 5.83 14.41 -17.87
CA MET A 893 5.67 14.85 -16.49
C MET A 893 6.66 14.15 -15.54
N ALA A 894 6.86 12.84 -15.69
CA ALA A 894 7.73 12.05 -14.82
C ALA A 894 9.21 12.50 -14.90
N ALA A 895 9.66 13.04 -16.03
CA ALA A 895 10.99 13.65 -16.14
C ALA A 895 11.20 14.84 -15.16
N PHE A 896 10.11 15.51 -14.77
CA PHE A 896 10.05 16.60 -13.81
C PHE A 896 9.34 16.20 -12.50
N CYS A 897 9.41 14.92 -12.13
CA CYS A 897 9.10 14.42 -10.79
C CYS A 897 10.38 14.13 -10.00
N PRO A 898 10.31 14.04 -8.66
CA PRO A 898 11.45 13.63 -7.86
C PRO A 898 12.03 12.28 -8.30
N ILE A 899 11.19 11.25 -8.50
CA ILE A 899 11.56 9.95 -9.05
C ILE A 899 10.79 9.69 -10.36
N MET A 900 11.49 9.22 -11.40
CA MET A 900 10.92 8.84 -12.70
C MET A 900 10.94 7.32 -12.85
N GLN A 901 9.79 6.68 -12.87
CA GLN A 901 9.70 5.22 -12.94
C GLN A 901 8.53 4.77 -13.80
N TYR A 902 8.75 3.78 -14.67
CA TYR A 902 7.66 2.95 -15.18
C TYR A 902 7.60 1.61 -14.46
N HIS A 903 6.39 1.08 -14.33
CA HIS A 903 6.11 -0.20 -13.74
C HIS A 903 4.86 -0.81 -14.37
N ALA A 904 4.70 -2.12 -14.23
CA ALA A 904 3.56 -2.85 -14.75
C ALA A 904 3.15 -3.94 -13.76
N GLU A 905 1.84 -4.08 -13.55
CA GLU A 905 1.28 -5.23 -12.86
C GLU A 905 1.41 -6.48 -13.74
N SER A 906 1.57 -7.65 -13.12
CA SER A 906 1.49 -8.93 -13.82
C SER A 906 0.04 -9.29 -14.10
N LYS A 907 -0.35 -9.24 -15.38
CA LYS A 907 -1.60 -9.82 -15.87
C LYS A 907 -1.52 -10.34 -17.32
N GLY A 908 -1.83 -11.61 -17.48
CA GLY A 908 -2.66 -12.09 -18.59
C GLY A 908 -1.95 -12.67 -19.82
N GLU A 909 -2.72 -12.70 -20.92
CA GLU A 909 -2.44 -13.37 -22.20
C GLU A 909 -1.39 -12.65 -23.07
N PHE A 910 -1.03 -11.41 -22.72
CA PHE A 910 -0.12 -10.55 -23.50
C PHE A 910 0.80 -9.74 -22.59
N ASN A 911 1.96 -9.33 -23.11
CA ASN A 911 2.93 -8.50 -22.40
C ASN A 911 2.32 -7.16 -21.94
N GLN A 912 2.30 -6.93 -20.62
CA GLN A 912 1.78 -5.71 -19.97
C GLN A 912 2.86 -4.69 -19.62
N ASP A 913 4.12 -4.90 -20.01
CA ASP A 913 5.22 -4.02 -19.66
C ASP A 913 4.93 -2.57 -20.11
N ARG A 914 5.21 -1.61 -19.22
CA ARG A 914 5.20 -0.18 -19.56
C ARG A 914 6.56 0.23 -20.18
N THR A 915 7.28 -0.71 -20.78
CA THR A 915 8.49 -0.43 -21.54
C THR A 915 8.14 0.30 -22.84
N PRO A 916 8.96 1.26 -23.30
CA PRO A 916 8.60 2.07 -24.47
C PRO A 916 8.36 1.25 -25.74
N TRP A 917 9.15 0.18 -25.95
CA TRP A 917 8.98 -0.73 -27.09
C TRP A 917 7.70 -1.57 -27.01
N ASN A 918 7.33 -2.06 -25.82
CA ASN A 918 6.07 -2.78 -25.67
C ASN A 918 4.88 -1.85 -25.92
N ILE A 919 4.89 -0.63 -25.39
CA ILE A 919 3.84 0.35 -25.67
C ILE A 919 3.77 0.67 -27.17
N ALA A 920 4.92 0.90 -27.83
CA ALA A 920 4.93 1.16 -29.27
C ALA A 920 4.39 0.00 -30.10
N GLU A 921 4.72 -1.24 -29.73
CA GLU A 921 4.19 -2.45 -30.39
C GLU A 921 2.68 -2.58 -30.16
N ARG A 922 2.23 -2.50 -28.91
CA ARG A 922 0.84 -2.70 -28.50
C ARG A 922 -0.11 -1.61 -29.02
N THR A 923 0.39 -0.38 -29.17
CA THR A 923 -0.38 0.75 -29.72
C THR A 923 -0.14 0.98 -31.22
N ASN A 924 0.81 0.27 -31.81
CA ASN A 924 1.31 0.47 -33.18
C ASN A 924 1.78 1.93 -33.44
N GLN A 925 2.43 2.55 -32.45
CA GLN A 925 2.86 3.95 -32.51
C GLN A 925 4.28 4.14 -31.94
N LYS A 926 5.25 4.42 -32.83
CA LYS A 926 6.66 4.62 -32.48
C LYS A 926 6.94 5.80 -31.54
N ILE A 927 6.02 6.76 -31.48
CA ILE A 927 6.13 7.95 -30.64
C ILE A 927 6.30 7.58 -29.14
N ALA A 928 5.84 6.40 -28.71
CA ALA A 928 6.06 5.93 -27.35
C ALA A 928 7.57 5.75 -27.04
N ILE A 929 8.34 5.19 -27.97
CA ILE A 929 9.80 5.06 -27.83
C ILE A 929 10.46 6.43 -27.91
N GLU A 930 10.14 7.20 -28.95
CA GLU A 930 10.78 8.49 -29.23
C GLU A 930 10.52 9.51 -28.12
N GLY A 931 9.27 9.62 -27.66
CA GLY A 931 8.85 10.52 -26.60
C GLY A 931 9.44 10.12 -25.24
N TYR A 932 9.35 8.85 -24.85
CA TYR A 932 9.96 8.40 -23.59
C TYR A 932 11.47 8.62 -23.59
N ARG A 933 12.16 8.21 -24.68
CA ARG A 933 13.61 8.42 -24.82
C ARG A 933 13.98 9.88 -24.68
N PHE A 934 13.27 10.77 -25.36
CA PHE A 934 13.54 12.21 -25.27
C PHE A 934 13.48 12.70 -23.82
N TYR A 935 12.40 12.40 -23.10
CA TYR A 935 12.22 12.85 -21.72
C TYR A 935 13.13 12.16 -20.70
N ALA A 936 13.48 10.89 -20.92
CA ALA A 936 14.50 10.20 -20.13
C ALA A 936 15.89 10.84 -20.31
N ASN A 937 16.23 11.27 -21.53
CA ASN A 937 17.46 12.02 -21.79
C ASN A 937 17.41 13.44 -21.22
N VAL A 938 16.28 14.16 -21.33
CA VAL A 938 16.09 15.47 -20.67
C VAL A 938 16.34 15.36 -19.17
N ARG A 939 15.80 14.31 -18.52
CA ARG A 939 16.03 14.05 -17.10
C ARG A 939 17.51 13.86 -16.78
N MET A 940 18.24 13.07 -17.57
CA MET A 940 19.68 12.90 -17.38
C MET A 940 20.48 14.17 -17.67
N ASN A 941 20.05 14.98 -18.64
CA ASN A 941 20.66 16.29 -18.85
C ASN A 941 20.44 17.22 -17.64
N LEU A 942 19.29 17.10 -16.96
CA LEU A 942 18.93 17.84 -15.76
C LEU A 942 19.46 17.24 -14.45
N LEU A 943 20.12 16.07 -14.46
CA LEU A 943 20.59 15.40 -13.25
C LEU A 943 21.42 16.31 -12.32
N PRO A 944 22.32 17.20 -12.80
CA PRO A 944 23.01 18.14 -11.93
C PRO A 944 22.07 19.11 -11.19
N TYR A 945 21.06 19.65 -11.89
CA TYR A 945 20.04 20.51 -11.30
C TYR A 945 19.17 19.76 -10.29
N ILE A 946 18.65 18.59 -10.70
CA ILE A 946 17.78 17.75 -9.85
C ILE A 946 18.49 17.42 -8.54
N TRP A 947 19.75 16.98 -8.62
CA TRP A 947 20.50 16.63 -7.42
C TRP A 947 20.80 17.84 -6.53
N ASN A 948 21.18 19.00 -7.09
CA ASN A 948 21.41 20.20 -6.28
C ASN A 948 20.14 20.64 -5.54
N GLU A 949 18.98 20.58 -6.20
CA GLU A 949 17.70 20.89 -5.58
C GLU A 949 17.25 19.81 -4.58
N ALA A 950 17.56 18.55 -4.82
CA ALA A 950 17.34 17.46 -3.87
C ALA A 950 18.21 17.62 -2.61
N ARG A 951 19.47 18.03 -2.74
CA ARG A 951 20.34 18.36 -1.60
C ARG A 951 19.75 19.52 -0.78
N LYS A 952 19.34 20.61 -1.45
CA LYS A 952 18.65 21.75 -0.79
C LYS A 952 17.37 21.27 -0.08
N THR A 953 16.63 20.34 -0.69
CA THR A 953 15.44 19.71 -0.11
C THR A 953 15.76 18.96 1.18
N SER A 954 16.83 18.16 1.20
CA SER A 954 17.26 17.44 2.41
C SER A 954 17.80 18.35 3.52
N GLU A 955 18.41 19.48 3.16
CA GLU A 955 18.93 20.46 4.13
C GLU A 955 17.79 21.30 4.76
N THR A 956 16.85 21.77 3.93
CA THR A 956 15.81 22.73 4.35
C THR A 956 14.48 22.06 4.67
N GLY A 957 14.16 20.94 4.04
CA GLY A 957 12.83 20.30 4.07
C GLY A 957 11.86 20.81 2.99
N ILE A 958 12.20 21.89 2.27
CA ILE A 958 11.36 22.44 1.21
C ILE A 958 11.34 21.44 0.03
N PRO A 959 10.19 20.95 -0.42
CA PRO A 959 10.13 19.82 -1.35
C PRO A 959 10.63 20.17 -2.75
N LEU A 960 11.03 19.13 -3.50
CA LEU A 960 11.46 19.30 -4.89
C LEU A 960 10.26 19.61 -5.82
N MET A 961 9.09 19.02 -5.55
CA MET A 961 7.84 19.32 -6.26
C MET A 961 6.97 20.21 -5.36
N ARG A 962 6.66 21.44 -5.79
CA ARG A 962 6.02 22.48 -4.94
C ARG A 962 4.75 23.02 -5.56
N SER A 963 3.71 23.21 -4.74
CA SER A 963 2.49 23.90 -5.17
C SER A 963 2.77 25.37 -5.49
N LEU A 964 1.93 25.98 -6.34
CA LEU A 964 2.01 27.42 -6.60
C LEU A 964 1.76 28.24 -5.32
N PHE A 965 0.83 27.78 -4.48
CA PHE A 965 0.55 28.37 -3.17
C PHE A 965 1.81 28.41 -2.27
N MET A 966 2.64 27.35 -2.26
CA MET A 966 3.86 27.35 -1.44
C MET A 966 4.87 28.43 -1.86
N GLU A 967 4.99 28.67 -3.16
CA GLU A 967 5.94 29.65 -3.71
C GLU A 967 5.39 31.09 -3.66
N ASN A 968 4.07 31.25 -3.79
CA ASN A 968 3.40 32.55 -3.86
C ASN A 968 2.11 32.54 -3.00
N PRO A 969 2.22 32.49 -1.65
CA PRO A 969 1.07 32.31 -0.76
C PRO A 969 0.06 33.46 -0.80
N GLU A 970 0.51 34.67 -1.14
CA GLU A 970 -0.36 35.85 -1.28
C GLU A 970 -1.14 35.88 -2.61
N ASP A 971 -0.84 34.98 -3.54
CA ASP A 971 -1.44 34.94 -4.86
C ASP A 971 -2.55 33.87 -4.96
N GLN A 972 -3.79 34.29 -4.69
CA GLN A 972 -4.97 33.42 -4.69
C GLN A 972 -5.20 32.66 -6.00
N ARG A 973 -4.61 33.10 -7.12
CA ARG A 973 -4.71 32.39 -8.42
C ARG A 973 -3.99 31.04 -8.42
N GLY A 974 -3.05 30.82 -7.49
CA GLY A 974 -2.34 29.57 -7.28
C GLY A 974 -3.01 28.60 -6.32
N GLU A 975 -4.11 28.99 -5.66
CA GLU A 975 -4.83 28.15 -4.69
C GLU A 975 -5.47 26.93 -5.37
N GLY A 976 -5.19 25.75 -4.83
CA GLY A 976 -5.81 24.49 -5.29
C GLY A 976 -5.39 24.03 -6.70
N VAL A 977 -4.44 24.71 -7.34
CA VAL A 977 -3.90 24.31 -8.64
C VAL A 977 -3.16 22.98 -8.47
N PHE A 978 -3.69 21.94 -9.12
CA PHE A 978 -3.11 20.60 -9.11
C PHE A 978 -2.34 20.30 -10.40
N ASP A 979 -2.68 20.95 -11.51
CA ASP A 979 -2.18 20.65 -12.86
C ASP A 979 -0.98 21.52 -13.26
N GLN A 980 -0.36 22.22 -12.31
CA GLN A 980 0.82 23.05 -12.49
C GLN A 980 1.60 23.12 -11.17
N TYR A 981 2.92 23.07 -11.22
CA TYR A 981 3.76 23.04 -10.03
C TYR A 981 5.17 23.57 -10.33
N TYR A 982 5.90 23.91 -9.27
CA TYR A 982 7.33 24.20 -9.37
C TYR A 982 8.15 22.91 -9.19
N PHE A 983 9.19 22.74 -9.99
CA PHE A 983 10.18 21.68 -9.86
C PHE A 983 11.54 22.26 -9.49
N GLY A 984 11.92 22.10 -8.23
CA GLY A 984 12.95 22.89 -7.58
C GLY A 984 12.54 24.36 -7.43
N SER A 985 13.53 25.22 -7.25
CA SER A 985 13.35 26.66 -7.07
C SER A 985 13.10 27.45 -8.37
N SER A 986 13.37 26.86 -9.54
CA SER A 986 13.53 27.62 -10.78
C SER A 986 12.60 27.23 -11.92
N LEU A 987 12.06 26.02 -11.94
CA LEU A 987 11.24 25.50 -13.05
C LEU A 987 9.75 25.50 -12.69
N LEU A 988 8.91 26.00 -13.58
CA LEU A 988 7.46 25.93 -13.53
C LEU A 988 6.97 24.97 -14.60
N VAL A 989 6.34 23.88 -14.20
CA VAL A 989 5.96 22.75 -15.05
C VAL A 989 4.43 22.67 -15.14
N ALA A 990 3.89 22.53 -16.35
CA ALA A 990 2.45 22.43 -16.58
C ALA A 990 2.11 21.24 -17.51
N PRO A 991 1.99 20.00 -16.98
CA PRO A 991 1.75 18.79 -17.78
C PRO A 991 0.35 18.73 -18.42
N VAL A 992 0.21 18.23 -19.65
CA VAL A 992 -1.12 18.02 -20.25
C VAL A 992 -1.77 16.77 -19.65
N THR A 993 -2.89 16.94 -18.95
CA THR A 993 -3.59 15.88 -18.18
C THR A 993 -4.95 15.49 -18.77
N GLU A 994 -5.27 15.94 -19.98
CA GLU A 994 -6.51 15.62 -20.68
C GLU A 994 -6.21 15.03 -22.07
N GLU A 995 -6.90 13.95 -22.43
CA GLU A 995 -6.72 13.25 -23.71
C GLU A 995 -7.08 14.15 -24.91
N GLY A 996 -6.30 14.05 -25.99
CA GLY A 996 -6.49 14.81 -27.23
C GLY A 996 -6.13 16.29 -27.13
N THR A 997 -5.64 16.76 -25.98
CA THR A 997 -5.34 18.18 -25.76
C THR A 997 -4.02 18.57 -26.41
N THR A 998 -4.03 19.63 -27.21
CA THR A 998 -2.87 20.14 -27.96
C THR A 998 -2.48 21.57 -27.59
N SER A 999 -3.22 22.21 -26.68
CA SER A 999 -2.87 23.47 -26.05
C SER A 999 -3.55 23.55 -24.68
N ARG A 1000 -2.93 24.25 -23.72
CA ARG A 1000 -3.52 24.44 -22.39
C ARG A 1000 -3.29 25.84 -21.85
N LYS A 1001 -4.18 26.27 -20.96
CA LYS A 1001 -4.00 27.52 -20.22
C LYS A 1001 -2.97 27.30 -19.12
N VAL A 1002 -1.97 28.17 -19.02
CA VAL A 1002 -0.93 28.13 -17.98
C VAL A 1002 -0.97 29.45 -17.22
N TYR A 1003 -0.89 29.37 -15.88
CA TYR A 1003 -0.80 30.55 -15.04
C TYR A 1003 0.66 30.92 -14.78
N PHE A 1004 1.07 32.14 -15.08
CA PHE A 1004 2.39 32.65 -14.76
C PHE A 1004 2.27 33.57 -13.54
N PRO A 1005 2.87 33.23 -12.39
CA PRO A 1005 2.95 34.14 -11.25
C PRO A 1005 3.75 35.40 -11.59
N GLU A 1006 3.70 36.40 -10.71
CA GLU A 1006 4.46 37.64 -10.87
C GLU A 1006 5.96 37.37 -11.11
N GLY A 1007 6.52 38.04 -12.12
CA GLY A 1007 7.91 37.91 -12.53
C GLY A 1007 8.07 37.70 -14.03
N THR A 1008 9.32 37.68 -14.49
CA THR A 1008 9.67 37.30 -15.85
C THR A 1008 9.94 35.79 -15.90
N TRP A 1009 9.35 35.13 -16.88
CA TRP A 1009 9.48 33.71 -17.17
C TRP A 1009 10.03 33.50 -18.58
N PHE A 1010 10.81 32.46 -18.77
CA PHE A 1010 11.35 32.08 -20.06
C PHE A 1010 10.93 30.66 -20.39
N ASP A 1011 10.38 30.44 -21.58
CA ASP A 1011 10.11 29.10 -22.08
C ASP A 1011 11.42 28.29 -22.09
N PHE A 1012 11.44 27.14 -21.41
CA PHE A 1012 12.67 26.37 -21.17
C PHE A 1012 13.30 25.85 -22.47
N TRP A 1013 12.47 25.64 -23.49
CA TRP A 1013 12.81 25.03 -24.75
C TRP A 1013 13.25 26.08 -25.80
N SER A 1014 12.46 27.13 -25.97
CA SER A 1014 12.65 28.17 -26.99
C SER A 1014 13.34 29.44 -26.48
N GLY A 1015 13.36 29.66 -25.17
CA GLY A 1015 13.87 30.90 -24.56
C GLY A 1015 12.93 32.10 -24.70
N LYS A 1016 11.72 31.91 -25.23
CA LYS A 1016 10.72 32.98 -25.39
C LYS A 1016 10.35 33.56 -24.03
N ARG A 1017 10.30 34.90 -23.93
CA ARG A 1017 9.97 35.59 -22.68
C ARG A 1017 8.45 35.73 -22.48
N ILE A 1018 8.02 35.60 -21.23
CA ILE A 1018 6.65 35.81 -20.74
C ILE A 1018 6.74 36.67 -19.47
N ILE A 1019 5.86 37.67 -19.34
CA ILE A 1019 5.79 38.53 -18.15
C ILE A 1019 4.51 38.21 -17.40
N GLY A 1020 4.65 37.73 -16.17
CA GLY A 1020 3.54 37.53 -15.24
C GLY A 1020 3.26 38.78 -14.40
N PRO A 1021 2.11 38.82 -13.69
CA PRO A 1021 1.17 37.72 -13.57
C PRO A 1021 0.20 37.65 -14.77
N ALA A 1022 0.12 36.49 -15.43
CA ALA A 1022 -0.65 36.33 -16.67
C ALA A 1022 -1.20 34.91 -16.82
N TYR A 1023 -2.25 34.76 -17.62
CA TYR A 1023 -2.66 33.47 -18.14
C TYR A 1023 -2.45 33.45 -19.64
N GLU A 1024 -1.65 32.51 -20.12
CA GLU A 1024 -1.41 32.33 -21.55
C GLU A 1024 -1.96 30.98 -22.02
N LEU A 1025 -2.46 30.95 -23.26
CA LEU A 1025 -2.76 29.70 -23.95
C LEU A 1025 -1.47 29.22 -24.61
N ILE A 1026 -0.95 28.10 -24.13
CA ILE A 1026 0.33 27.55 -24.57
C ILE A 1026 0.07 26.38 -25.51
N ASP A 1027 0.68 26.42 -26.69
CA ASP A 1027 0.72 25.28 -27.61
C ASP A 1027 1.48 24.13 -26.93
N SER A 1028 0.86 22.95 -26.89
CA SER A 1028 1.37 21.78 -26.17
C SER A 1028 1.11 20.52 -27.00
N PRO A 1029 1.71 20.38 -28.20
CA PRO A 1029 1.60 19.14 -28.98
C PRO A 1029 2.11 17.93 -28.18
N LEU A 1030 1.82 16.72 -28.66
CA LEU A 1030 2.07 15.47 -27.92
C LEU A 1030 3.50 15.36 -27.35
N ASP A 1031 4.49 15.77 -28.14
CA ASP A 1031 5.92 15.71 -27.85
C ASP A 1031 6.41 16.87 -26.97
N HIS A 1032 5.55 17.80 -26.55
CA HIS A 1032 5.92 18.99 -25.80
C HIS A 1032 5.17 19.12 -24.47
N ILE A 1033 5.93 19.30 -23.39
CA ILE A 1033 5.44 19.73 -22.08
C ILE A 1033 5.84 21.18 -21.82
N PRO A 1034 4.90 22.08 -21.47
CA PRO A 1034 5.23 23.42 -21.04
C PRO A 1034 6.10 23.42 -19.77
N VAL A 1035 7.29 23.99 -19.90
CA VAL A 1035 8.25 24.19 -18.80
C VAL A 1035 8.83 25.58 -18.93
N TYR A 1036 8.85 26.33 -17.84
CA TYR A 1036 9.32 27.70 -17.82
C TYR A 1036 10.34 27.92 -16.72
N VAL A 1037 11.30 28.79 -17.00
CA VAL A 1037 12.36 29.13 -16.05
C VAL A 1037 12.18 30.56 -15.57
N LYS A 1038 12.29 30.74 -14.26
CA LYS A 1038 12.25 32.06 -13.64
C LYS A 1038 13.49 32.90 -14.02
N GLU A 1039 13.30 34.18 -14.27
CA GLU A 1039 14.40 35.14 -14.42
C GLU A 1039 15.31 35.14 -13.18
N GLY A 1040 16.62 35.18 -13.39
CA GLY A 1040 17.62 35.06 -12.33
C GLY A 1040 17.98 33.62 -11.97
N ALA A 1041 17.52 32.60 -12.71
CA ALA A 1041 17.94 31.22 -12.48
C ALA A 1041 19.28 30.90 -13.17
N VAL A 1042 20.02 29.96 -12.57
CA VAL A 1042 21.17 29.28 -13.19
C VAL A 1042 20.91 27.78 -13.13
N ILE A 1043 20.87 27.13 -14.30
CA ILE A 1043 20.62 25.68 -14.40
C ILE A 1043 21.85 25.03 -15.01
N LEU A 1044 22.54 24.21 -14.21
CA LEU A 1044 23.59 23.34 -14.70
C LEU A 1044 22.98 22.10 -15.35
N THR A 1045 23.39 21.83 -16.58
CA THR A 1045 22.96 20.66 -17.35
C THR A 1045 24.16 19.90 -17.91
N ASN A 1046 23.99 18.60 -18.18
CA ASN A 1046 24.97 17.78 -18.89
C ASN A 1046 24.41 17.41 -20.27
N VAL A 1047 25.04 17.85 -21.35
CA VAL A 1047 24.54 17.68 -22.73
C VAL A 1047 25.63 17.10 -23.64
N ASP A 1048 25.26 16.71 -24.87
CA ASP A 1048 26.24 16.32 -25.88
C ASP A 1048 26.78 17.53 -26.68
N GLN A 1049 27.51 17.25 -27.77
CA GLN A 1049 28.09 18.26 -28.65
C GLN A 1049 27.06 19.17 -29.34
N THR A 1050 25.79 18.77 -29.42
CA THR A 1050 24.70 19.58 -30.01
C THR A 1050 24.24 20.69 -29.08
N LEU A 1051 24.59 20.61 -27.78
CA LEU A 1051 24.15 21.53 -26.72
C LEU A 1051 22.62 21.59 -26.53
N GLN A 1052 21.91 20.55 -26.97
CA GLN A 1052 20.45 20.44 -26.86
C GLN A 1052 20.04 19.56 -25.68
N LEU A 1053 18.89 19.89 -25.08
CA LEU A 1053 18.22 19.02 -24.13
C LEU A 1053 17.56 17.85 -24.87
N GLY A 1054 17.48 16.69 -24.21
CA GLY A 1054 17.09 15.43 -24.83
C GLY A 1054 18.22 14.76 -25.60
N SER A 1055 19.44 15.30 -25.55
CA SER A 1055 20.62 14.68 -26.13
C SER A 1055 21.14 13.53 -25.27
N TRP A 1056 21.71 12.52 -25.94
CA TRP A 1056 22.23 11.32 -25.28
C TRP A 1056 23.54 11.61 -24.54
N VAL A 1057 23.51 11.50 -23.22
CA VAL A 1057 24.69 11.61 -22.34
C VAL A 1057 25.02 10.31 -21.60
N SER A 1058 24.42 9.20 -22.03
CA SER A 1058 24.42 7.90 -21.33
C SER A 1058 23.79 7.95 -19.94
N ASN A 1059 23.90 6.84 -19.20
CA ASN A 1059 23.53 6.73 -17.79
C ASN A 1059 24.76 6.83 -16.85
N ASP A 1060 25.94 7.20 -17.35
CA ASP A 1060 27.10 7.50 -16.50
C ASP A 1060 26.85 8.76 -15.66
N ILE A 1061 26.87 8.58 -14.34
CA ILE A 1061 26.67 9.63 -13.33
C ILE A 1061 27.98 10.07 -12.67
N SER A 1062 29.12 9.55 -13.13
CA SER A 1062 30.45 9.82 -12.57
C SER A 1062 31.20 10.94 -13.30
N SER A 1063 30.67 11.40 -14.44
CA SER A 1063 31.32 12.42 -15.27
C SER A 1063 30.31 13.24 -16.08
N TYR A 1064 30.76 14.38 -16.60
CA TYR A 1064 30.01 15.16 -17.58
C TYR A 1064 30.54 14.91 -18.99
N VAL A 1065 29.62 14.70 -19.93
CA VAL A 1065 29.93 14.74 -21.37
C VAL A 1065 30.22 16.17 -21.75
N ARG A 1066 29.34 17.10 -21.38
CA ARG A 1066 29.53 18.53 -21.58
C ARG A 1066 28.69 19.36 -20.61
N PRO A 1067 29.31 20.00 -19.60
CA PRO A 1067 28.57 20.89 -18.72
C PRO A 1067 28.11 22.14 -19.47
N LEU A 1068 26.81 22.42 -19.39
CA LEU A 1068 26.15 23.59 -19.97
C LEU A 1068 25.41 24.36 -18.87
N LEU A 1069 25.87 25.59 -18.61
CA LEU A 1069 25.22 26.54 -17.71
C LEU A 1069 24.18 27.35 -18.48
N ARG A 1070 22.90 27.15 -18.18
CA ARG A 1070 21.80 27.96 -18.72
C ARG A 1070 21.56 29.12 -17.75
N ILE A 1071 21.91 30.34 -18.15
CA ILE A 1071 21.86 31.54 -17.29
C ILE A 1071 20.74 32.46 -17.77
N TYR A 1072 19.78 32.74 -16.89
CA TYR A 1072 18.66 33.65 -17.15
C TYR A 1072 18.95 34.99 -16.50
N LEU A 1073 19.41 35.95 -17.30
CA LEU A 1073 20.04 37.19 -16.82
C LEU A 1073 19.13 38.00 -15.89
N LYS A 1074 19.70 38.44 -14.77
CA LYS A 1074 19.13 39.40 -13.83
C LYS A 1074 20.27 40.17 -13.17
N ASP A 1075 20.13 41.47 -13.03
CA ASP A 1075 21.14 42.28 -12.35
C ASP A 1075 21.29 41.83 -10.89
N GLY A 1076 22.54 41.73 -10.44
CA GLY A 1076 22.89 41.25 -9.11
C GLY A 1076 22.69 39.75 -8.87
N LEU A 1077 22.44 38.94 -9.91
CA LEU A 1077 22.38 37.48 -9.77
C LEU A 1077 23.72 36.94 -9.26
N SER A 1078 23.67 36.18 -8.17
CA SER A 1078 24.78 35.45 -7.58
C SER A 1078 24.28 34.08 -7.13
N GLU A 1079 24.69 33.01 -7.80
CA GLU A 1079 24.27 31.64 -7.47
C GLU A 1079 25.50 30.73 -7.31
N ARG A 1080 25.47 29.87 -6.29
CA ARG A 1080 26.41 28.76 -6.13
C ARG A 1080 25.69 27.43 -6.35
N ILE A 1081 26.16 26.65 -7.31
CA ILE A 1081 25.66 25.31 -7.60
C ILE A 1081 26.65 24.29 -7.04
N ASN A 1082 26.13 23.36 -6.23
CA ASN A 1082 26.85 22.18 -5.78
C ASN A 1082 26.29 20.99 -6.55
N ASP A 1083 27.10 20.39 -7.40
CA ASP A 1083 26.66 19.24 -8.21
C ASP A 1083 26.97 17.90 -7.53
N HIS A 1084 26.43 16.81 -8.10
CA HIS A 1084 26.59 15.45 -7.56
C HIS A 1084 28.02 14.90 -7.66
N LEU A 1085 28.90 15.55 -8.41
CA LEU A 1085 30.30 15.17 -8.53
C LEU A 1085 31.18 15.89 -7.48
N ASN A 1086 30.55 16.61 -6.54
CA ASN A 1086 31.18 17.50 -5.56
C ASN A 1086 31.94 18.68 -6.21
N ASN A 1087 31.53 19.14 -7.39
CA ASN A 1087 32.06 20.39 -7.93
C ASN A 1087 31.26 21.58 -7.40
N HIS A 1088 31.92 22.74 -7.43
CA HIS A 1088 31.33 24.03 -7.13
C HIS A 1088 31.35 24.92 -8.36
N TRP A 1089 30.20 25.49 -8.70
CA TRP A 1089 30.07 26.49 -9.76
C TRP A 1089 29.50 27.77 -9.17
N ASP A 1090 30.25 28.86 -9.25
CA ASP A 1090 29.81 30.19 -8.84
C ASP A 1090 29.52 31.03 -10.09
N VAL A 1091 28.32 31.61 -10.16
CA VAL A 1091 27.89 32.47 -11.26
C VAL A 1091 27.47 33.84 -10.71
N GLU A 1092 28.12 34.89 -11.18
CA GLU A 1092 27.77 36.28 -10.88
C GLU A 1092 27.41 37.02 -12.17
N VAL A 1093 26.32 37.79 -12.14
CA VAL A 1093 25.86 38.62 -13.24
C VAL A 1093 25.67 40.06 -12.78
N THR A 1094 26.25 41.00 -13.53
CA THR A 1094 26.10 42.44 -13.30
C THR A 1094 25.70 43.13 -14.59
N GLU A 1095 24.70 44.01 -14.51
CA GLU A 1095 24.35 44.92 -15.60
C GLU A 1095 25.23 46.18 -15.51
N GLU A 1096 26.08 46.38 -16.52
CA GLU A 1096 26.81 47.63 -16.71
C GLU A 1096 26.08 48.51 -17.75
N SER A 1097 26.41 49.80 -17.82
CA SER A 1097 25.68 50.78 -18.65
C SER A 1097 25.53 50.42 -20.13
N ASP A 1098 26.39 49.57 -20.68
CA ASP A 1098 26.39 49.16 -22.08
C ASP A 1098 26.38 47.63 -22.30
N ARG A 1099 26.56 46.81 -21.25
CA ARG A 1099 26.75 45.36 -21.36
C ARG A 1099 26.33 44.59 -20.11
N TRP A 1100 26.06 43.30 -20.29
CA TRP A 1100 26.02 42.33 -19.20
C TRP A 1100 27.42 41.76 -18.97
N LYS A 1101 27.85 41.71 -17.71
CA LYS A 1101 29.07 41.01 -17.30
C LYS A 1101 28.68 39.74 -16.56
N ILE A 1102 29.12 38.59 -17.07
CA ILE A 1102 28.90 37.27 -16.47
C ILE A 1102 30.26 36.74 -16.03
N LEU A 1103 30.42 36.45 -14.74
CA LEU A 1103 31.58 35.77 -14.19
C LEU A 1103 31.15 34.35 -13.81
N VAL A 1104 31.87 33.36 -14.32
CA VAL A 1104 31.68 31.95 -13.96
C VAL A 1104 32.99 31.42 -13.41
N SER A 1105 32.96 30.86 -12.21
CA SER A 1105 34.04 30.09 -11.60
C SER A 1105 33.56 28.65 -11.44
N GLY A 1106 34.34 27.67 -11.89
CA GLY A 1106 33.95 26.26 -11.89
C GLY A 1106 35.16 25.32 -11.81
N PRO A 1107 34.93 24.00 -11.76
CA PRO A 1107 35.99 22.98 -11.66
C PRO A 1107 36.83 22.85 -12.95
N THR A 1108 36.34 23.40 -14.07
CA THR A 1108 36.97 23.30 -15.39
C THR A 1108 36.75 24.58 -16.19
N GLU A 1109 37.66 24.87 -17.13
CA GLU A 1109 37.47 25.90 -18.16
C GLU A 1109 36.69 25.36 -19.39
N GLU A 1110 36.49 24.04 -19.47
CA GLU A 1110 35.77 23.37 -20.56
C GLU A 1110 34.28 23.22 -20.23
N PHE A 1111 33.54 24.33 -20.36
CA PHE A 1111 32.08 24.36 -20.23
C PHE A 1111 31.45 25.31 -21.24
N ASP A 1112 30.14 25.15 -21.46
CA ASP A 1112 29.37 26.03 -22.32
C ASP A 1112 28.36 26.86 -21.51
N VAL A 1113 27.98 28.00 -22.06
CA VAL A 1113 26.97 28.90 -21.48
C VAL A 1113 25.87 29.10 -22.51
N TYR A 1114 24.63 28.85 -22.09
CA TYR A 1114 23.42 29.17 -22.84
C TYR A 1114 22.77 30.43 -22.24
N LEU A 1115 22.40 31.37 -23.12
CA LEU A 1115 21.61 32.54 -22.80
C LEU A 1115 20.35 32.52 -23.68
N PRO A 1116 19.15 32.84 -23.16
CA PRO A 1116 17.95 32.98 -23.99
C PRO A 1116 18.15 34.05 -25.06
N ASP A 1117 17.68 33.82 -26.29
CA ASP A 1117 17.89 34.75 -27.41
C ASP A 1117 17.35 36.17 -27.12
N GLU A 1118 16.23 36.26 -26.40
CA GLU A 1118 15.65 37.54 -25.99
C GLU A 1118 16.50 38.30 -24.95
N ALA A 1119 17.41 37.62 -24.24
CA ALA A 1119 18.36 38.23 -23.31
C ALA A 1119 19.47 39.02 -24.05
N ASN A 1120 19.62 38.81 -25.36
CA ASN A 1120 20.46 39.62 -26.26
C ASN A 1120 19.69 40.04 -27.52
N SER A 1121 18.45 40.50 -27.35
CA SER A 1121 17.57 40.92 -28.45
C SER A 1121 18.16 42.01 -29.37
N GLU A 1122 19.14 42.78 -28.88
CA GLU A 1122 19.85 43.82 -29.65
C GLU A 1122 21.04 43.28 -30.50
N GLY A 1123 21.37 41.98 -30.39
CA GLY A 1123 22.49 41.38 -31.12
C GLY A 1123 23.86 41.91 -30.67
N LYS A 1124 24.01 42.25 -29.38
CA LYS A 1124 25.28 42.72 -28.81
C LYS A 1124 26.37 41.67 -29.00
N ALA A 1125 27.59 42.14 -29.26
CA ALA A 1125 28.74 41.26 -29.42
C ALA A 1125 29.07 40.56 -28.09
N VAL A 1126 29.28 39.25 -28.16
CA VAL A 1126 29.69 38.44 -26.99
C VAL A 1126 31.21 38.40 -26.92
N PHE A 1127 31.78 38.68 -25.74
CA PHE A 1127 33.20 38.57 -25.47
C PHE A 1127 33.44 37.52 -24.39
N VAL A 1128 34.34 36.58 -24.64
CA VAL A 1128 34.76 35.55 -23.68
C VAL A 1128 36.23 35.78 -23.34
N ASN A 1129 36.55 36.03 -22.08
CA ASN A 1129 37.92 36.33 -21.61
C ASN A 1129 38.62 37.42 -22.46
N GLY A 1130 37.88 38.46 -22.81
CA GLY A 1130 38.35 39.60 -23.62
C GLY A 1130 38.44 39.34 -25.13
N LYS A 1131 38.10 38.14 -25.62
CA LYS A 1131 38.08 37.81 -27.05
C LYS A 1131 36.65 37.83 -27.57
N LYS A 1132 36.41 38.54 -28.67
CA LYS A 1132 35.11 38.55 -29.35
C LYS A 1132 34.80 37.14 -29.89
N LYS A 1133 33.67 36.55 -29.48
CA LYS A 1133 33.17 35.28 -30.01
C LYS A 1133 32.60 35.54 -31.41
N ALA A 1134 32.95 34.69 -32.37
CA ALA A 1134 32.56 34.81 -33.77
C ALA A 1134 31.07 34.57 -33.98
#